data_AF-A0A9P7K773-F1
#
_entry.id   AF-A0A9P7K773-F1
#
_cell.length_a   1.000
_cell.length_b   1.000
_cell.length_c   1.000
_cell.angle_alpha   90.00
_cell.angle_beta   90.00
_cell.angle_gamma   90.00
#
_symmetry.space_group_name_H-M   'P 1'
#
loop_
_entity.id
_entity.type
_entity.pdbx_description
1 polymer ?
#
loop_
_entity_poly.entity_id
_entity_poly.type
_entity_poly.pdbx_seq_one_letter_code
_entity_poly.pdbx_strand_id
1 'polypeptide(L)'
;MSSQEYATKNKDLDVLIVGAGFSGAYQLQQLRKAGFSAKIFEAGSRLGGTWYWNCYPGARVDSEYLVYQLSIEEVWKDWTWSERFPGRDELMAYFEHVDRKLDLSRDVCFDTRVTGATFDISTERWIVSTQDGRTAHPRFLILCTGFASKPLFPDYPGLSSFQGVIHHTARWPQQGVELAGKRIGVIGTGASGVQVVQETAPIAAHLTVFQRTPNFAVPLEQRKITDIEQMKLKEELYPIIFRRRLQTPGGFHDFDQVARRSLLQMTPEERRLTLEDLWGHRAIAVIGFADVLSDERANKLAYDFWRDTVRKRLVDPKLHEKLAPEMAPHPFGMKRLALEQQYYEAFNQLNVTLVDLNETPILEITPRGVKTKDEVEHTLDVLFLATGFDALTGSISQIDIRGTGDTAIGDKWHSQGLGTYLGLTSAGYPNMFFVYGPGAATGPGNGPSCIEFQCDWIVDCLTYMRARGYTRIEATPDAEASWGARIEAVAAAGLWHRAKSWYIGANVPGKRVAPLLFTGGLAQYIKVCRESAEGGYVGFVLSGGGIFERLSSIWSERFPGRDEIMAYFEHIDKKLDLSRDIDFGTLVTGATFDVITERWIVSTQSGRTARPRFLILCTGFAAKPLFPEYPGLSSFQGAIHHTAQWPQSGVELAGKRIGVIGTGASGVQVIQETAPIAAHLTVFQRTPNFALPMHQCKVTEVEQVQLKEELYPIIFRRRTPTLAGALWSPVGTPLLELTPEEQCLTLEDLWVHRTFWAILAFSEILSDERTNEFVYNFWRDKVRKCIADPRMREKLAPETAPLPFGEQRYFEVFNQPNVTLVDLHETPILEITPRGVKTKDGMEHTFDVLVLATGFDALSGSISKINIKGTDDTPIDEKWSSKGVATYLGLTCAGYPNMFFPYGPQAPTTLCNNPACLEFQCDWVVDCLTYMRTHKYTRIEATPEAEAEWVARIEDIASMGLWYRAKSSYFGANVPGKRVTALNFMGGLPLYMQLCRESAEGGYTGLTFTKKVASQLHTVSA
;
A
#
# COMPACT_ATOMS: atom_id res chain seq x y z
N MET A 1 34.99 14.26 25.49
CA MET A 1 34.75 14.90 24.17
C MET A 1 33.81 16.07 24.42
N SER A 2 34.11 17.27 23.93
CA SER A 2 33.24 18.44 24.17
C SER A 2 31.90 18.30 23.43
N SER A 3 30.82 18.95 23.90
CA SER A 3 29.51 18.98 23.23
C SER A 3 29.60 19.49 21.78
N GLN A 4 30.52 20.42 21.51
CA GLN A 4 30.82 20.95 20.19
C GLN A 4 31.53 19.93 19.27
N GLU A 5 32.53 19.18 19.76
CA GLU A 5 33.17 18.10 18.97
C GLU A 5 32.20 16.96 18.64
N TYR A 6 31.28 16.63 19.56
CA TYR A 6 30.26 15.59 19.34
C TYR A 6 29.25 16.00 18.26
N ALA A 7 28.78 17.26 18.30
CA ALA A 7 27.88 17.80 17.29
C ALA A 7 28.53 17.84 15.89
N THR A 8 29.84 18.10 15.81
CA THR A 8 30.55 18.20 14.52
C THR A 8 30.76 16.82 13.86
N LYS A 9 30.97 15.74 14.63
CA LYS A 9 31.11 14.36 14.12
C LYS A 9 29.81 13.70 13.67
N ASN A 10 28.65 14.18 14.15
CA ASN A 10 27.33 13.57 13.91
C ASN A 10 26.38 14.45 13.07
N LYS A 11 26.91 15.45 12.36
CA LYS A 11 26.12 16.33 11.48
C LYS A 11 25.53 15.62 10.26
N ASP A 12 26.14 14.52 9.83
CA ASP A 12 25.75 13.76 8.62
C ASP A 12 25.61 12.25 8.87
N LEU A 13 24.98 11.86 9.99
CA LEU A 13 24.69 10.45 10.26
C LEU A 13 23.59 9.94 9.29
N ASP A 14 23.75 8.74 8.72
CA ASP A 14 22.68 8.13 7.93
C ASP A 14 21.56 7.64 8.85
N VAL A 15 21.91 6.86 9.86
CA VAL A 15 20.95 6.18 10.73
C VAL A 15 21.29 6.35 12.21
N LEU A 16 20.31 6.78 13.01
CA LEU A 16 20.38 6.66 14.47
C LEU A 16 19.43 5.57 14.94
N ILE A 17 19.97 4.65 15.74
CA ILE A 17 19.20 3.61 16.42
C ILE A 17 19.00 4.01 17.88
N VAL A 18 17.80 3.80 18.42
CA VAL A 18 17.49 4.04 19.84
C VAL A 18 17.27 2.70 20.54
N GLY A 19 18.20 2.32 21.41
CA GLY A 19 18.19 1.07 22.18
C GLY A 19 19.14 -0.01 21.66
N ALA A 20 19.79 -0.72 22.58
CA ALA A 20 20.86 -1.70 22.32
C ALA A 20 20.53 -3.10 22.85
N GLY A 21 19.27 -3.53 22.71
CA GLY A 21 18.86 -4.93 22.85
C GLY A 21 19.15 -5.75 21.60
N PHE A 22 18.47 -6.90 21.44
CA PHE A 22 18.57 -7.74 20.25
C PHE A 22 18.38 -6.97 18.94
N SER A 23 17.35 -6.11 18.87
CA SER A 23 17.04 -5.31 17.68
C SER A 23 18.11 -4.29 17.37
N GLY A 24 18.58 -3.53 18.35
CA GLY A 24 19.65 -2.56 18.13
C GLY A 24 20.96 -3.21 17.69
N ALA A 25 21.34 -4.31 18.35
CA ALA A 25 22.56 -5.06 18.03
C ALA A 25 22.54 -5.62 16.60
N TYR A 26 21.43 -6.28 16.22
CA TYR A 26 21.27 -6.84 14.88
C TYR A 26 21.17 -5.73 13.82
N GLN A 27 20.34 -4.70 14.05
CA GLN A 27 20.15 -3.58 13.12
C GLN A 27 21.47 -2.86 12.82
N LEU A 28 22.27 -2.57 13.85
CA LEU A 28 23.58 -1.93 13.66
C LEU A 28 24.51 -2.79 12.80
N GLN A 29 24.57 -4.09 13.07
CA GLN A 29 25.43 -4.99 12.30
C GLN A 29 25.00 -5.06 10.83
N GLN A 30 23.70 -5.17 10.55
CA GLN A 30 23.19 -5.25 9.19
C GLN A 30 23.39 -3.92 8.43
N LEU A 31 23.21 -2.77 9.08
CA LEU A 31 23.48 -1.45 8.50
C LEU A 31 24.97 -1.25 8.18
N ARG A 32 25.87 -1.69 9.06
CA ARG A 32 27.32 -1.69 8.81
C ARG A 32 27.67 -2.54 7.59
N LYS A 33 27.13 -3.77 7.49
CA LYS A 33 27.30 -4.65 6.33
C LYS A 33 26.79 -3.99 5.03
N ALA A 34 25.73 -3.21 5.12
CA ALA A 34 25.19 -2.44 4.01
C ALA A 34 25.91 -1.08 3.77
N GLY A 35 26.94 -0.73 4.56
CA GLY A 35 27.75 0.46 4.36
C GLY A 35 27.08 1.78 4.76
N PHE A 36 26.11 1.76 5.67
CA PHE A 36 25.52 2.96 6.26
C PHE A 36 26.33 3.44 7.47
N SER A 37 26.43 4.76 7.65
CA SER A 37 26.92 5.34 8.89
C SER A 37 25.82 5.27 9.97
N ALA A 38 26.03 4.43 10.98
CA ALA A 38 25.03 4.17 12.02
C ALA A 38 25.61 4.26 13.44
N LYS A 39 24.81 4.80 14.37
CA LYS A 39 25.12 4.84 15.81
C LYS A 39 23.91 4.38 16.63
N ILE A 40 24.16 3.86 17.83
CA ILE A 40 23.11 3.54 18.81
C ILE A 40 23.18 4.53 19.97
N PHE A 41 22.05 5.09 20.39
CA PHE A 41 21.89 5.72 21.71
C PHE A 41 21.18 4.74 22.65
N GLU A 42 21.86 4.36 23.73
CA GLU A 42 21.36 3.43 24.74
C GLU A 42 21.28 4.12 26.10
N ALA A 43 20.15 3.99 26.78
CA ALA A 43 19.95 4.61 28.08
C ALA A 43 20.66 3.89 29.23
N GLY A 44 20.98 2.60 29.07
CA GLY A 44 21.77 1.81 30.00
C GLY A 44 23.27 1.90 29.74
N SER A 45 24.04 1.29 30.63
CA SER A 45 25.51 1.30 30.59
C SER A 45 26.11 0.15 29.78
N ARG A 46 25.27 -0.80 29.31
CA ARG A 46 25.70 -2.02 28.61
C ARG A 46 24.66 -2.45 27.57
N LEU A 47 25.10 -3.25 26.60
CA LEU A 47 24.21 -3.98 25.68
C LEU A 47 23.31 -4.96 26.45
N GLY A 48 22.19 -5.34 25.83
CA GLY A 48 21.31 -6.41 26.32
C GLY A 48 19.85 -5.99 26.50
N GLY A 49 19.57 -4.68 26.46
CA GLY A 49 18.21 -4.13 26.50
C GLY A 49 17.41 -4.65 27.69
N THR A 50 16.32 -5.39 27.42
CA THR A 50 15.48 -6.02 28.45
C THR A 50 16.28 -6.76 29.51
N TRP A 51 17.35 -7.47 29.13
CA TRP A 51 18.14 -8.30 30.04
C TRP A 51 19.11 -7.50 30.91
N TYR A 52 19.50 -6.31 30.45
CA TYR A 52 20.21 -5.36 31.31
C TYR A 52 19.25 -4.86 32.41
N TRP A 53 18.07 -4.35 32.03
CA TRP A 53 17.13 -3.69 32.96
C TRP A 53 16.37 -4.66 33.89
N ASN A 54 15.98 -5.83 33.41
CA ASN A 54 15.19 -6.80 34.18
C ASN A 54 16.11 -7.80 34.87
N CYS A 55 16.77 -7.36 35.95
CA CYS A 55 17.69 -8.19 36.75
C CYS A 55 17.07 -8.64 38.09
N TYR A 56 15.74 -8.79 38.15
CA TYR A 56 15.07 -9.35 39.32
C TYR A 56 15.39 -10.86 39.48
N PRO A 57 15.30 -11.42 40.70
CA PRO A 57 15.55 -12.84 40.94
C PRO A 57 14.65 -13.72 40.06
N GLY A 58 15.26 -14.66 39.35
CA GLY A 58 14.54 -15.63 38.51
C GLY A 58 14.22 -15.14 37.09
N ALA A 59 14.66 -13.93 36.73
CA ALA A 59 14.52 -13.41 35.37
C ALA A 59 15.13 -14.39 34.34
N ARG A 60 14.28 -14.93 33.47
CA ARG A 60 14.60 -16.04 32.56
C ARG A 60 13.80 -15.97 31.27
N VAL A 61 14.33 -16.55 30.20
CA VAL A 61 13.63 -16.70 28.92
C VAL A 61 12.46 -17.69 29.02
N ASP A 62 11.47 -17.49 28.16
CA ASP A 62 10.37 -18.44 27.90
C ASP A 62 10.49 -19.11 26.52
N SER A 63 11.62 -18.88 25.85
CA SER A 63 11.94 -19.43 24.53
C SER A 63 13.22 -20.26 24.65
N GLU A 64 13.25 -21.45 24.06
CA GLU A 64 14.42 -22.32 24.14
C GLU A 64 15.68 -21.66 23.57
N TYR A 65 16.84 -22.01 24.12
CA TYR A 65 18.16 -21.49 23.76
C TYR A 65 18.43 -21.51 22.24
N LEU A 66 17.90 -22.51 21.53
CA LEU A 66 18.07 -22.68 20.08
C LEU A 66 17.51 -21.50 19.27
N VAL A 67 16.38 -20.93 19.72
CA VAL A 67 15.64 -19.91 18.98
C VAL A 67 15.76 -18.52 19.60
N TYR A 68 16.12 -18.41 20.88
CA TYR A 68 16.27 -17.15 21.60
C TYR A 68 17.68 -16.56 21.47
N GLN A 69 18.19 -16.51 20.24
CA GLN A 69 19.51 -15.98 19.90
C GLN A 69 19.52 -15.42 18.46
N LEU A 70 20.55 -14.65 18.14
CA LEU A 70 20.81 -14.16 16.78
C LEU A 70 21.25 -15.30 15.86
N SER A 71 20.80 -15.29 14.61
CA SER A 71 21.15 -16.27 13.56
C SER A 71 22.49 -16.01 12.88
N ILE A 72 23.22 -14.97 13.32
CA ILE A 72 24.55 -14.58 12.82
C ILE A 72 25.56 -15.70 13.13
N GLU A 73 26.11 -16.34 12.10
CA GLU A 73 27.03 -17.48 12.23
C GLU A 73 28.23 -17.18 13.12
N GLU A 74 28.84 -16.01 12.94
CA GLU A 74 30.01 -15.56 13.70
C GLU A 74 29.76 -15.47 15.21
N VAL A 75 28.48 -15.38 15.62
CA VAL A 75 28.03 -15.32 17.02
C VAL A 75 27.73 -16.72 17.56
N TRP A 76 26.83 -17.49 16.93
CA TRP A 76 26.36 -18.74 17.53
C TRP A 76 27.36 -19.89 17.41
N LYS A 77 28.28 -19.85 16.45
CA LYS A 77 29.24 -20.94 16.17
C LYS A 77 30.08 -21.31 17.40
N ASP A 78 30.60 -20.30 18.09
CA ASP A 78 31.51 -20.49 19.24
C ASP A 78 30.85 -20.20 20.60
N TRP A 79 29.51 -20.12 20.66
CA TRP A 79 28.75 -19.91 21.89
C TRP A 79 27.97 -21.15 22.30
N THR A 80 28.06 -21.60 23.54
CA THR A 80 27.22 -22.69 24.07
C THR A 80 26.43 -22.22 25.28
N TRP A 81 25.23 -22.76 25.42
CA TRP A 81 24.33 -22.52 26.53
C TRP A 81 24.40 -23.67 27.54
N SER A 82 24.32 -23.35 28.82
CA SER A 82 24.34 -24.30 29.92
C SER A 82 22.95 -24.88 30.23
N GLU A 83 21.87 -24.17 29.86
CA GLU A 83 20.48 -24.53 30.19
C GLU A 83 19.55 -24.41 28.98
N ARG A 84 18.45 -25.19 28.98
CA ARG A 84 17.44 -25.18 27.91
C ARG A 84 16.79 -23.81 27.77
N PHE A 85 16.54 -23.16 28.91
CA PHE A 85 15.98 -21.81 29.01
C PHE A 85 16.93 -20.92 29.83
N PRO A 86 17.93 -20.28 29.20
CA PRO A 86 18.93 -19.45 29.88
C PRO A 86 18.37 -18.36 30.81
N GLY A 87 19.04 -18.16 31.94
CA GLY A 87 18.75 -17.05 32.86
C GLY A 87 19.33 -15.72 32.39
N ARG A 88 18.96 -14.63 33.07
CA ARG A 88 19.43 -13.28 32.74
C ARG A 88 20.95 -13.16 32.66
N ASP A 89 21.70 -13.72 33.60
CA ASP A 89 23.16 -13.52 33.65
C ASP A 89 23.87 -14.24 32.50
N GLU A 90 23.37 -15.40 32.09
CA GLU A 90 23.86 -16.11 30.92
C GLU A 90 23.54 -15.33 29.63
N LEU A 91 22.39 -14.65 29.56
CA LEU A 91 22.10 -13.72 28.46
C LEU A 91 23.00 -12.49 28.47
N MET A 92 23.38 -11.95 29.62
CA MET A 92 24.35 -10.87 29.68
C MET A 92 25.72 -11.33 29.17
N ALA A 93 26.17 -12.52 29.55
CA ALA A 93 27.38 -13.13 29.01
C ALA A 93 27.30 -13.38 27.49
N TYR A 94 26.12 -13.77 26.99
CA TYR A 94 25.86 -13.85 25.55
C TYR A 94 25.98 -12.49 24.85
N PHE A 95 25.42 -11.42 25.41
CA PHE A 95 25.55 -10.08 24.82
C PHE A 95 27.00 -9.56 24.85
N GLU A 96 27.77 -9.87 25.89
CA GLU A 96 29.21 -9.62 25.93
C GLU A 96 29.94 -10.40 24.82
N HIS A 97 29.56 -11.65 24.58
CA HIS A 97 30.07 -12.45 23.48
C HIS A 97 29.72 -11.83 22.12
N VAL A 98 28.47 -11.42 21.91
CA VAL A 98 28.00 -10.74 20.69
C VAL A 98 28.83 -9.49 20.43
N ASP A 99 29.04 -8.66 21.46
CA ASP A 99 29.83 -7.45 21.34
C ASP A 99 31.27 -7.73 20.94
N ARG A 100 31.91 -8.70 21.60
CA ARG A 100 33.28 -9.09 21.28
C ARG A 100 33.41 -9.63 19.85
N LYS A 101 32.41 -10.35 19.34
CA LYS A 101 32.42 -10.92 17.98
C LYS A 101 32.16 -9.88 16.89
N LEU A 102 31.29 -8.91 17.17
CA LEU A 102 30.81 -7.95 16.17
C LEU A 102 31.36 -6.53 16.37
N ASP A 103 32.11 -6.29 17.45
CA ASP A 103 32.64 -5.01 17.90
C ASP A 103 31.55 -3.92 17.83
N LEU A 104 30.45 -4.10 18.56
CA LEU A 104 29.29 -3.22 18.49
C LEU A 104 29.53 -1.94 19.29
N SER A 105 30.09 -2.06 20.50
CA SER A 105 30.26 -0.98 21.47
C SER A 105 30.97 0.26 20.92
N ARG A 106 31.85 0.15 19.92
CA ARG A 106 32.48 1.32 19.26
C ARG A 106 31.48 2.30 18.61
N ASP A 107 30.28 1.83 18.26
CA ASP A 107 29.21 2.63 17.67
C ASP A 107 28.02 2.85 18.61
N VAL A 108 28.17 2.48 19.88
CA VAL A 108 27.14 2.68 20.91
C VAL A 108 27.53 3.82 21.84
N CYS A 109 26.59 4.72 22.08
CA CYS A 109 26.66 5.73 23.11
C CYS A 109 25.80 5.27 24.29
N PHE A 110 26.45 4.71 25.31
CA PHE A 110 25.81 4.31 26.55
C PHE A 110 25.42 5.51 27.40
N ASP A 111 24.58 5.29 28.41
CA ASP A 111 24.07 6.31 29.34
C ASP A 111 23.48 7.53 28.61
N THR A 112 22.88 7.28 27.45
CA THR A 112 22.38 8.26 26.50
C THR A 112 20.87 8.06 26.30
N ARG A 113 20.07 8.68 27.16
CA ARG A 113 18.60 8.65 27.04
C ARG A 113 18.11 9.67 26.02
N VAL A 114 17.47 9.20 24.95
CA VAL A 114 16.73 10.06 24.02
C VAL A 114 15.48 10.60 24.70
N THR A 115 15.23 11.90 24.57
CA THR A 115 14.08 12.60 25.17
C THR A 115 13.15 13.20 24.12
N GLY A 116 13.66 13.56 22.94
CA GLY A 116 12.84 14.09 21.86
C GLY A 116 13.44 13.84 20.47
N ALA A 117 12.59 13.88 19.45
CA ALA A 117 12.97 13.80 18.05
C ALA A 117 12.01 14.63 17.20
N THR A 118 12.53 15.53 16.37
CA THR A 118 11.71 16.36 15.46
C THR A 118 12.19 16.20 14.03
N PHE A 119 11.29 15.97 13.07
CA PHE A 119 11.67 15.87 11.67
C PHE A 119 11.78 17.26 11.03
N ASP A 120 12.96 17.58 10.50
CA ASP A 120 13.19 18.80 9.73
C ASP A 120 12.90 18.53 8.25
N ILE A 121 11.79 19.12 7.77
CA ILE A 121 11.32 18.99 6.39
C ILE A 121 12.34 19.57 5.40
N SER A 122 13.06 20.64 5.77
CA SER A 122 13.97 21.34 4.87
C SER A 122 15.23 20.53 4.54
N THR A 123 15.67 19.71 5.49
CA THR A 123 16.87 18.86 5.34
C THR A 123 16.53 17.38 5.13
N GLU A 124 15.26 17.01 5.27
CA GLU A 124 14.77 15.63 5.32
C GLU A 124 15.54 14.76 6.33
N ARG A 125 15.84 15.34 7.50
CA ARG A 125 16.58 14.70 8.60
C ARG A 125 15.84 14.87 9.91
N TRP A 126 16.09 13.94 10.83
CA TRP A 126 15.63 14.05 12.21
C TRP A 126 16.61 14.89 13.02
N ILE A 127 16.10 15.66 13.98
CA ILE A 127 16.85 16.32 15.05
C ILE A 127 16.52 15.57 16.33
N VAL A 128 17.48 14.79 16.85
CA VAL A 128 17.26 13.92 18.02
C VAL A 128 18.00 14.48 19.23
N SER A 129 17.28 14.72 20.33
CA SER A 129 17.80 15.29 21.58
C SER A 129 17.88 14.25 22.70
N THR A 130 18.88 14.41 23.56
CA THR A 130 19.13 13.52 24.70
C THR A 130 19.02 14.25 26.03
N GLN A 131 18.82 13.50 27.12
CA GLN A 131 18.66 14.01 28.48
C GLN A 131 19.85 14.86 28.96
N ASP A 132 21.05 14.57 28.47
CA ASP A 132 22.28 15.29 28.81
C ASP A 132 22.61 16.45 27.83
N GLY A 133 21.67 16.80 26.95
CA GLY A 133 21.78 17.95 26.06
C GLY A 133 22.55 17.71 24.76
N ARG A 134 22.93 16.46 24.43
CA ARG A 134 23.49 16.13 23.11
C ARG A 134 22.40 16.15 22.04
N THR A 135 22.81 16.37 20.79
CA THR A 135 21.93 16.35 19.62
C THR A 135 22.59 15.58 18.48
N ALA A 136 21.78 14.86 17.69
CA ALA A 136 22.19 14.15 16.48
C ALA A 136 21.24 14.44 15.32
N HIS A 137 21.76 14.40 14.08
CA HIS A 137 21.02 14.77 12.87
C HIS A 137 20.91 13.62 11.84
N PRO A 138 20.35 12.45 12.21
CA PRO A 138 20.28 11.31 11.32
C PRO A 138 19.25 11.53 10.19
N ARG A 139 19.48 10.95 9.02
CA ARG A 139 18.44 10.90 7.97
C ARG A 139 17.31 9.95 8.36
N PHE A 140 17.66 8.78 8.91
CA PHE A 140 16.73 7.74 9.34
C PHE A 140 16.81 7.49 10.85
N LEU A 141 15.66 7.36 11.48
CA LEU A 141 15.53 7.09 12.92
C LEU A 141 14.93 5.69 13.11
N ILE A 142 15.65 4.77 13.75
CA ILE A 142 15.17 3.42 14.02
C ILE A 142 14.99 3.21 15.52
N LEU A 143 13.74 3.07 15.96
CA LEU A 143 13.39 2.86 17.35
C LEU A 143 13.46 1.36 17.67
N CYS A 144 14.48 0.96 18.41
CA CYS A 144 14.70 -0.38 18.94
C CYS A 144 14.42 -0.42 20.46
N THR A 145 13.38 0.31 20.90
CA THR A 145 13.06 0.55 22.32
C THR A 145 12.45 -0.65 23.04
N GLY A 146 12.12 -1.71 22.30
CA GLY A 146 11.40 -2.89 22.80
C GLY A 146 9.94 -2.57 23.19
N PHE A 147 9.21 -3.59 23.62
CA PHE A 147 7.81 -3.44 24.04
C PHE A 147 7.64 -3.10 25.53
N ALA A 148 8.65 -3.33 26.36
CA ALA A 148 8.55 -3.31 27.83
C ALA A 148 9.51 -2.31 28.49
N SER A 149 9.48 -1.04 28.06
CA SER A 149 10.40 -0.03 28.60
C SER A 149 9.78 0.93 29.63
N LYS A 150 8.46 1.20 29.56
CA LYS A 150 7.70 2.07 30.49
C LYS A 150 6.94 1.22 31.52
N PRO A 151 7.46 1.07 32.76
CA PRO A 151 6.82 0.27 33.80
C PRO A 151 5.52 0.91 34.29
N LEU A 152 4.58 0.09 34.75
CA LEU A 152 3.35 0.57 35.38
C LEU A 152 3.49 0.55 36.89
N PHE A 153 3.40 1.73 37.49
CA PHE A 153 3.29 1.89 38.94
C PHE A 153 1.81 2.02 39.29
N PRO A 154 1.26 1.16 40.15
CA PRO A 154 -0.09 1.32 40.66
C PRO A 154 -0.20 2.62 41.47
N ASP A 155 -1.34 3.29 41.35
CA ASP A 155 -1.66 4.46 42.16
C ASP A 155 -2.31 4.04 43.48
N TYR A 156 -1.53 3.40 44.35
CA TYR A 156 -1.98 3.04 45.69
C TYR A 156 -1.70 4.19 46.67
N PRO A 157 -2.69 4.63 47.48
CA PRO A 157 -2.46 5.59 48.55
C PRO A 157 -1.31 5.14 49.45
N GLY A 158 -0.42 6.07 49.82
CA GLY A 158 0.69 5.80 50.74
C GLY A 158 1.87 5.01 50.16
N LEU A 159 1.93 4.71 48.84
CA LEU A 159 3.03 3.94 48.23
C LEU A 159 4.43 4.51 48.55
N SER A 160 4.57 5.84 48.57
CA SER A 160 5.84 6.53 48.92
C SER A 160 6.16 6.53 50.42
N SER A 161 5.22 6.13 51.28
CA SER A 161 5.37 6.10 52.74
C SER A 161 5.97 4.79 53.27
N PHE A 162 6.03 3.75 52.44
CA PHE A 162 6.59 2.44 52.80
C PHE A 162 8.05 2.56 53.26
N GLN A 163 8.37 2.06 54.45
CA GLN A 163 9.72 2.16 55.03
C GLN A 163 10.65 1.03 54.60
N GLY A 164 10.11 -0.06 54.04
CA GLY A 164 10.88 -1.18 53.50
C GLY A 164 11.43 -0.89 52.10
N VAL A 165 12.04 -1.92 51.50
CA VAL A 165 12.59 -1.84 50.14
C VAL A 165 11.47 -2.07 49.12
N ILE A 166 11.25 -1.13 48.20
CA ILE A 166 10.25 -1.26 47.13
C ILE A 166 10.87 -1.06 45.75
N HIS A 167 10.64 -2.01 44.86
CA HIS A 167 11.09 -1.92 43.47
C HIS A 167 10.07 -2.53 42.51
N HIS A 168 9.90 -1.90 41.35
CA HIS A 168 9.28 -2.55 40.21
C HIS A 168 10.28 -3.54 39.60
N THR A 169 9.82 -4.71 39.14
CA THR A 169 10.71 -5.76 38.59
C THR A 169 11.62 -5.25 37.47
N ALA A 170 11.08 -4.39 36.60
CA ALA A 170 11.82 -3.71 35.52
C ALA A 170 12.83 -2.62 35.95
N ARG A 171 12.93 -2.32 37.25
CA ARG A 171 13.83 -1.33 37.85
C ARG A 171 14.50 -1.92 39.08
N TRP A 172 14.74 -3.23 39.06
CA TRP A 172 15.46 -3.92 40.11
C TRP A 172 16.92 -3.41 40.15
N PRO A 173 17.52 -3.22 41.34
CA PRO A 173 18.91 -2.78 41.43
C PRO A 173 19.87 -3.83 40.87
N GLN A 174 20.88 -3.38 40.12
CA GLN A 174 21.87 -4.26 39.47
C GLN A 174 22.70 -5.06 40.47
N GLN A 175 22.96 -4.49 41.65
CA GLN A 175 23.68 -5.12 42.75
C GLN A 175 22.83 -6.14 43.54
N GLY A 176 21.55 -6.28 43.20
CA GLY A 176 20.60 -7.12 43.94
C GLY A 176 20.08 -6.48 45.23
N VAL A 177 19.23 -7.22 45.93
CA VAL A 177 18.66 -6.89 47.25
C VAL A 177 18.77 -8.14 48.11
N GLU A 178 19.07 -7.98 49.39
CA GLU A 178 19.08 -9.11 50.33
C GLU A 178 17.65 -9.56 50.65
N LEU A 179 17.32 -10.81 50.30
CA LEU A 179 15.96 -11.35 50.38
C LEU A 179 15.82 -12.48 51.42
N ALA A 180 16.91 -13.13 51.81
CA ALA A 180 16.84 -14.26 52.72
C ALA A 180 16.34 -13.82 54.10
N GLY A 181 15.39 -14.57 54.65
CA GLY A 181 14.79 -14.28 55.96
C GLY A 181 13.95 -13.00 56.01
N LYS A 182 13.62 -12.37 54.88
CA LYS A 182 12.75 -11.18 54.82
C LYS A 182 11.28 -11.55 54.69
N ARG A 183 10.40 -10.64 55.08
CA ARG A 183 8.97 -10.66 54.75
C ARG A 183 8.77 -9.97 53.40
N ILE A 184 8.39 -10.73 52.39
CA ILE A 184 8.36 -10.29 51.00
C ILE A 184 6.91 -10.20 50.52
N GLY A 185 6.56 -9.09 49.88
CA GLY A 185 5.29 -8.94 49.16
C GLY A 185 5.51 -8.92 47.66
N VAL A 186 4.65 -9.58 46.89
CA VAL A 186 4.67 -9.54 45.42
C VAL A 186 3.30 -9.11 44.93
N ILE A 187 3.19 -7.91 44.35
CA ILE A 187 1.96 -7.43 43.71
C ILE A 187 2.00 -7.75 42.23
N GLY A 188 1.09 -8.62 41.80
CA GLY A 188 0.93 -9.02 40.40
C GLY A 188 1.54 -10.39 40.10
N THR A 189 0.79 -11.17 39.32
CA THR A 189 1.06 -12.57 38.96
C THR A 189 1.29 -12.73 37.47
N GLY A 190 1.84 -11.71 36.81
CA GLY A 190 2.37 -11.84 35.44
C GLY A 190 3.59 -12.77 35.39
N ALA A 191 4.22 -12.91 34.22
CA ALA A 191 5.43 -13.74 34.08
C ALA A 191 6.53 -13.36 35.08
N SER A 192 6.79 -12.07 35.30
CA SER A 192 7.75 -11.61 36.30
C SER A 192 7.37 -12.00 37.73
N GLY A 193 6.08 -11.91 38.09
CA GLY A 193 5.61 -12.32 39.41
C GLY A 193 5.78 -13.81 39.64
N VAL A 194 5.43 -14.63 38.64
CA VAL A 194 5.63 -16.09 38.67
C VAL A 194 7.11 -16.45 38.86
N GLN A 195 8.04 -15.79 38.18
CA GLN A 195 9.47 -16.00 38.35
C GLN A 195 9.95 -15.57 39.75
N VAL A 196 9.56 -14.38 40.22
CA VAL A 196 9.95 -13.88 41.55
C VAL A 196 9.44 -14.80 42.67
N VAL A 197 8.20 -15.27 42.59
CA VAL A 197 7.61 -16.17 43.61
C VAL A 197 8.42 -17.46 43.75
N GLN A 198 8.88 -18.04 42.64
CA GLN A 198 9.67 -19.27 42.66
C GLN A 198 11.02 -19.11 43.37
N GLU A 199 11.69 -17.98 43.17
CA GLU A 199 12.99 -17.71 43.81
C GLU A 199 12.87 -17.21 45.25
N THR A 200 11.75 -16.57 45.60
CA THR A 200 11.59 -15.94 46.93
C THR A 200 10.92 -16.85 47.94
N ALA A 201 10.01 -17.72 47.53
CA ALA A 201 9.32 -18.66 48.42
C ALA A 201 10.28 -19.49 49.31
N PRO A 202 11.33 -20.16 48.79
CA PRO A 202 12.18 -21.02 49.61
C PRO A 202 13.11 -20.27 50.58
N ILE A 203 13.33 -18.96 50.39
CA ILE A 203 14.29 -18.17 51.18
C ILE A 203 13.66 -17.10 52.07
N ALA A 204 12.41 -16.72 51.82
CA ALA A 204 11.70 -15.69 52.58
C ALA A 204 11.32 -16.21 53.98
N ALA A 205 11.37 -15.35 55.00
CA ALA A 205 10.75 -15.65 56.28
C ALA A 205 9.22 -15.77 56.13
N HIS A 206 8.63 -14.94 55.26
CA HIS A 206 7.26 -15.06 54.82
C HIS A 206 7.07 -14.38 53.46
N LEU A 207 6.34 -15.01 52.55
CA LEU A 207 6.00 -14.46 51.22
C LEU A 207 4.49 -14.25 51.12
N THR A 208 4.08 -13.02 50.79
CA THR A 208 2.67 -12.68 50.52
C THR A 208 2.50 -12.31 49.05
N VAL A 209 1.70 -13.07 48.32
CA VAL A 209 1.43 -12.84 46.89
C VAL A 209 0.05 -12.20 46.73
N PHE A 210 0.01 -10.99 46.19
CA PHE A 210 -1.22 -10.25 45.94
C PHE A 210 -1.66 -10.45 44.49
N GLN A 211 -2.70 -11.25 44.31
CA GLN A 211 -3.18 -11.69 43.01
C GLN A 211 -4.53 -11.04 42.68
N ARG A 212 -4.63 -10.44 41.49
CA ARG A 212 -5.93 -10.00 40.92
C ARG A 212 -6.49 -11.01 39.91
N THR A 213 -5.64 -11.70 39.17
CA THR A 213 -6.06 -12.71 38.20
C THR A 213 -4.99 -13.79 38.16
N PRO A 214 -5.33 -15.09 38.28
CA PRO A 214 -4.33 -16.15 38.23
C PRO A 214 -3.64 -16.20 36.87
N ASN A 215 -2.36 -16.57 36.87
CA ASN A 215 -1.63 -16.89 35.64
C ASN A 215 -1.94 -18.32 35.24
N PHE A 216 -2.15 -18.55 33.94
CA PHE A 216 -2.24 -19.90 33.38
C PHE A 216 -0.84 -20.43 33.08
N ALA A 217 0.01 -20.48 34.12
CA ALA A 217 1.39 -20.86 33.97
C ALA A 217 1.48 -22.34 33.56
N VAL A 218 2.43 -22.65 32.68
CA VAL A 218 2.67 -24.00 32.16
C VAL A 218 4.11 -24.43 32.44
N PRO A 219 4.40 -25.74 32.52
CA PRO A 219 5.75 -26.23 32.80
C PRO A 219 6.81 -25.67 31.83
N LEU A 220 7.93 -25.20 32.40
CA LEU A 220 9.13 -24.76 31.69
C LEU A 220 9.99 -25.95 31.26
N GLU A 221 10.03 -27.01 32.08
CA GLU A 221 10.86 -28.21 31.86
C GLU A 221 12.34 -27.89 31.64
N GLN A 222 12.89 -27.14 32.59
CA GLN A 222 14.30 -26.77 32.59
C GLN A 222 15.20 -28.00 32.69
N ARG A 223 16.28 -28.00 31.92
CA ARG A 223 17.36 -28.99 32.04
C ARG A 223 18.70 -28.40 31.65
N LYS A 224 19.78 -29.02 32.11
CA LYS A 224 21.12 -28.73 31.60
C LYS A 224 21.25 -29.22 30.15
N ILE A 225 21.98 -28.45 29.36
CA ILE A 225 22.34 -28.78 27.98
C ILE A 225 23.84 -29.07 27.94
N THR A 226 24.24 -30.12 27.22
CA THR A 226 25.65 -30.46 27.08
C THR A 226 26.26 -29.78 25.85
N ASP A 227 27.57 -29.51 25.88
CA ASP A 227 28.27 -28.97 24.70
C ASP A 227 28.16 -29.92 23.50
N ILE A 228 28.26 -31.24 23.71
CA ILE A 228 28.17 -32.25 22.65
C ILE A 228 26.80 -32.21 21.95
N GLU A 229 25.71 -32.07 22.71
CA GLU A 229 24.36 -31.92 22.15
C GLU A 229 24.30 -30.70 21.22
N GLN A 230 24.85 -29.57 21.65
CA GLN A 230 24.82 -28.33 20.88
C GLN A 230 25.74 -28.36 19.66
N MET A 231 26.93 -28.96 19.76
CA MET A 231 27.87 -29.07 18.64
C MET A 231 27.25 -29.84 17.46
N LYS A 232 26.58 -30.96 17.73
CA LYS A 232 25.86 -31.71 16.69
C LYS A 232 24.76 -30.87 16.04
N LEU A 233 23.95 -30.18 16.84
CA LEU A 233 22.89 -29.32 16.32
C LEU A 233 23.43 -28.15 15.50
N LYS A 234 24.57 -27.57 15.89
CA LYS A 234 25.21 -26.47 15.16
C LYS A 234 25.68 -26.89 13.78
N GLU A 235 26.32 -28.05 13.66
CA GLU A 235 26.81 -28.58 12.40
C GLU A 235 25.66 -28.96 11.45
N GLU A 236 24.60 -29.56 11.98
CA GLU A 236 23.56 -30.19 11.15
C GLU A 236 22.29 -29.33 10.98
N LEU A 237 21.85 -28.61 12.02
CA LEU A 237 20.46 -28.13 12.12
C LEU A 237 20.30 -26.63 12.38
N TYR A 238 21.27 -25.90 12.95
CA TYR A 238 21.09 -24.46 13.28
C TYR A 238 20.66 -23.61 12.07
N PRO A 239 21.33 -23.69 10.90
CA PRO A 239 20.88 -22.95 9.71
C PRO A 239 19.47 -23.33 9.24
N ILE A 240 19.04 -24.57 9.48
CA ILE A 240 17.69 -25.05 9.16
C ILE A 240 16.70 -24.47 10.16
N ILE A 241 17.00 -24.52 11.47
CA ILE A 241 16.20 -23.97 12.57
C ILE A 241 15.95 -22.48 12.36
N PHE A 242 16.99 -21.68 12.05
CA PHE A 242 16.86 -20.25 11.82
C PHE A 242 16.01 -19.91 10.60
N ARG A 243 16.09 -20.69 9.51
CA ARG A 243 15.17 -20.51 8.37
C ARG A 243 13.76 -20.95 8.71
N ARG A 244 13.62 -22.06 9.44
CA ARG A 244 12.33 -22.66 9.78
C ARG A 244 11.52 -21.78 10.70
N ARG A 245 12.15 -21.10 11.66
CA ARG A 245 11.45 -20.23 12.62
C ARG A 245 10.70 -19.08 11.94
N LEU A 246 11.11 -18.64 10.75
CA LEU A 246 10.42 -17.61 9.96
C LEU A 246 9.19 -18.14 9.19
N GLN A 247 8.98 -19.46 9.18
CA GLN A 247 7.89 -20.12 8.46
C GLN A 247 6.76 -20.57 9.37
N THR A 248 6.91 -20.42 10.69
CA THR A 248 5.91 -20.85 11.68
C THR A 248 5.14 -19.64 12.24
N PRO A 249 3.90 -19.83 12.73
CA PRO A 249 3.11 -18.73 13.28
C PRO A 249 3.74 -18.04 14.50
N GLY A 250 4.38 -18.81 15.40
CA GLY A 250 4.95 -18.30 16.65
C GLY A 250 6.43 -17.89 16.56
N GLY A 251 7.10 -18.10 15.43
CA GLY A 251 8.53 -17.81 15.35
C GLY A 251 9.44 -18.86 16.00
N PHE A 252 8.94 -20.08 16.19
CA PHE A 252 9.65 -21.24 16.77
C PHE A 252 9.92 -22.31 15.70
N HIS A 253 10.82 -23.27 15.93
CA HIS A 253 11.25 -24.23 14.90
C HIS A 253 10.32 -25.45 14.75
N ASP A 254 9.45 -25.66 15.73
CA ASP A 254 8.81 -26.94 16.06
C ASP A 254 7.28 -26.87 16.25
N PHE A 255 6.70 -25.67 16.33
CA PHE A 255 5.26 -25.46 16.56
C PHE A 255 4.36 -25.98 15.42
N ASP A 256 4.92 -26.20 14.22
CA ASP A 256 4.16 -26.53 13.01
C ASP A 256 3.48 -27.92 13.07
N GLN A 257 3.98 -28.84 13.89
CA GLN A 257 3.38 -30.18 14.04
C GLN A 257 2.05 -30.12 14.79
N VAL A 258 1.88 -29.14 15.67
CA VAL A 258 0.66 -28.91 16.45
C VAL A 258 -0.26 -27.95 15.70
N ALA A 259 0.29 -26.95 15.00
CA ALA A 259 -0.45 -25.90 14.29
C ALA A 259 -1.39 -26.36 13.18
N ARG A 260 -1.26 -27.60 12.71
CA ARG A 260 -2.13 -28.17 11.66
C ARG A 260 -3.24 -29.07 12.19
N ARG A 261 -3.25 -29.36 13.50
CA ARG A 261 -4.21 -30.26 14.14
C ARG A 261 -5.31 -29.42 14.81
N SER A 262 -6.54 -29.93 14.76
CA SER A 262 -7.68 -29.38 15.54
C SER A 262 -7.84 -30.22 16.81
N LEU A 263 -7.93 -29.55 17.96
CA LEU A 263 -8.16 -30.22 19.24
C LEU A 263 -9.58 -30.81 19.32
N LEU A 264 -10.54 -30.17 18.65
CA LEU A 264 -11.93 -30.64 18.58
C LEU A 264 -12.11 -31.90 17.72
N GLN A 265 -11.29 -32.07 16.68
CA GLN A 265 -11.37 -33.23 15.79
C GLN A 265 -10.76 -34.50 16.38
N MET A 266 -10.04 -34.40 17.50
CA MET A 266 -9.49 -35.57 18.21
C MET A 266 -10.55 -36.24 19.06
N THR A 267 -10.50 -37.57 19.14
CA THR A 267 -11.26 -38.32 20.15
C THR A 267 -10.84 -37.90 21.56
N PRO A 268 -11.69 -38.10 22.59
CA PRO A 268 -11.33 -37.75 23.97
C PRO A 268 -10.02 -38.38 24.44
N GLU A 269 -9.74 -39.63 24.04
CA GLU A 269 -8.53 -40.34 24.44
C GLU A 269 -7.29 -39.83 23.69
N GLU A 270 -7.37 -39.65 22.37
CA GLU A 270 -6.27 -39.05 21.60
C GLU A 270 -5.94 -37.64 22.08
N ARG A 271 -6.97 -36.86 22.43
CA ARG A 271 -6.83 -35.52 22.99
C ARG A 271 -6.10 -35.57 24.31
N ARG A 272 -6.54 -36.43 25.24
CA ARG A 272 -5.91 -36.61 26.55
C ARG A 272 -4.45 -37.00 26.40
N LEU A 273 -4.14 -38.04 25.62
CA LEU A 273 -2.78 -38.50 25.39
C LEU A 273 -1.90 -37.44 24.72
N THR A 274 -2.43 -36.70 23.73
CA THR A 274 -1.68 -35.62 23.06
C THR A 274 -1.39 -34.47 24.02
N LEU A 275 -2.36 -34.07 24.85
CA LEU A 275 -2.17 -33.00 25.82
C LEU A 275 -1.21 -33.43 26.95
N GLU A 276 -1.30 -34.66 27.45
CA GLU A 276 -0.37 -35.22 28.44
C GLU A 276 1.06 -35.31 27.90
N ASP A 277 1.21 -35.76 26.65
CA ASP A 277 2.48 -35.77 25.95
C ASP A 277 3.05 -34.35 25.91
N LEU A 278 2.34 -33.40 25.27
CA LEU A 278 2.79 -32.00 25.18
C LEU A 278 3.11 -31.38 26.55
N TRP A 279 2.34 -31.69 27.59
CA TRP A 279 2.56 -31.16 28.93
C TRP A 279 3.86 -31.64 29.58
N GLY A 280 4.38 -32.80 29.17
CA GLY A 280 5.61 -33.39 29.70
C GLY A 280 6.90 -32.97 28.99
N HIS A 281 6.82 -32.42 27.77
CA HIS A 281 8.01 -32.03 27.01
C HIS A 281 7.94 -30.68 26.26
N ARG A 282 6.75 -30.06 26.09
CA ARG A 282 6.49 -28.79 25.36
C ARG A 282 5.14 -28.12 25.72
N ALA A 283 4.87 -27.85 27.00
CA ALA A 283 3.52 -27.45 27.44
C ALA A 283 2.96 -26.17 26.75
N ILE A 284 3.82 -25.21 26.39
CA ILE A 284 3.40 -24.00 25.66
C ILE A 284 2.84 -24.30 24.26
N ALA A 285 3.17 -25.43 23.64
CA ALA A 285 2.70 -25.77 22.31
C ALA A 285 1.19 -26.05 22.23
N VAL A 286 0.50 -26.19 23.38
CA VAL A 286 -0.96 -26.35 23.44
C VAL A 286 -1.70 -25.15 22.83
N ILE A 287 -1.16 -23.92 22.95
CA ILE A 287 -1.76 -22.76 22.26
C ILE A 287 -1.51 -22.78 20.75
N GLY A 288 -0.71 -23.72 20.26
CA GLY A 288 -0.38 -23.90 18.85
C GLY A 288 -1.48 -24.56 18.05
N PHE A 289 -2.42 -25.31 18.64
CA PHE A 289 -3.50 -25.98 17.89
C PHE A 289 -4.33 -24.98 17.06
N ALA A 290 -4.78 -25.43 15.88
CA ALA A 290 -5.42 -24.58 14.87
C ALA A 290 -6.70 -23.87 15.35
N ASP A 291 -7.37 -24.43 16.37
CA ASP A 291 -8.66 -23.97 16.88
C ASP A 291 -8.60 -23.43 18.33
N VAL A 292 -7.53 -23.65 19.08
CA VAL A 292 -7.47 -23.28 20.52
C VAL A 292 -7.55 -21.77 20.75
N LEU A 293 -7.03 -20.95 19.84
CA LEU A 293 -7.06 -19.48 19.97
C LEU A 293 -8.28 -18.82 19.32
N SER A 294 -9.16 -19.60 18.66
CA SER A 294 -10.29 -19.07 17.86
C SER A 294 -11.64 -19.72 18.15
N ASP A 295 -11.70 -20.95 18.68
CA ASP A 295 -12.96 -21.64 19.03
C ASP A 295 -13.06 -21.81 20.56
N GLU A 296 -14.16 -21.30 21.15
CA GLU A 296 -14.38 -21.33 22.60
C GLU A 296 -14.41 -22.76 23.16
N ARG A 297 -14.88 -23.76 22.39
CA ARG A 297 -14.94 -25.16 22.85
C ARG A 297 -13.55 -25.78 22.87
N ALA A 298 -12.74 -25.54 21.84
CA ALA A 298 -11.35 -25.98 21.79
C ALA A 298 -10.54 -25.33 22.93
N ASN A 299 -10.74 -24.02 23.12
CA ASN A 299 -10.11 -23.27 24.19
C ASN A 299 -10.48 -23.80 25.58
N LYS A 300 -11.76 -24.10 25.81
CA LYS A 300 -12.24 -24.68 27.06
C LYS A 300 -11.58 -26.02 27.35
N LEU A 301 -11.43 -26.88 26.35
CA LEU A 301 -10.76 -28.18 26.52
C LEU A 301 -9.29 -28.03 26.95
N ALA A 302 -8.56 -27.07 26.36
CA ALA A 302 -7.20 -26.75 26.77
C ALA A 302 -7.15 -26.19 28.20
N TYR A 303 -8.10 -25.31 28.56
CA TYR A 303 -8.23 -24.75 29.91
C TYR A 303 -8.53 -25.82 30.95
N ASP A 304 -9.52 -26.68 30.71
CA ASP A 304 -9.94 -27.73 31.64
C ASP A 304 -8.76 -28.69 31.92
N PHE A 305 -8.02 -29.07 30.88
CA PHE A 305 -6.82 -29.89 31.02
C PHE A 305 -5.73 -29.20 31.87
N TRP A 306 -5.44 -27.92 31.59
CA TRP A 306 -4.52 -27.12 32.39
C TRP A 306 -4.96 -27.06 33.86
N ARG A 307 -6.23 -26.72 34.11
CA ARG A 307 -6.82 -26.54 35.43
C ARG A 307 -6.71 -27.83 36.25
N ASP A 308 -7.14 -28.94 35.67
CA ASP A 308 -7.14 -30.25 36.33
C ASP A 308 -5.70 -30.71 36.65
N THR A 309 -4.74 -30.35 35.79
CA THR A 309 -3.32 -30.67 36.02
C THR A 309 -2.69 -29.79 37.10
N VAL A 310 -3.04 -28.51 37.16
CA VAL A 310 -2.60 -27.59 38.24
C VAL A 310 -3.21 -27.99 39.59
N ARG A 311 -4.52 -28.29 39.65
CA ARG A 311 -5.18 -28.68 40.91
C ARG A 311 -4.56 -29.90 41.57
N LYS A 312 -4.05 -30.86 40.79
CA LYS A 312 -3.32 -32.04 41.32
C LYS A 312 -2.04 -31.68 42.07
N ARG A 313 -1.46 -30.49 41.83
CA ARG A 313 -0.22 -29.99 42.45
C ARG A 313 -0.48 -29.18 43.72
N LEU A 314 -1.73 -28.78 43.97
CA LEU A 314 -2.13 -27.95 45.10
C LEU A 314 -2.69 -28.82 46.23
N VAL A 315 -2.06 -28.77 47.41
CA VAL A 315 -2.44 -29.59 48.58
C VAL A 315 -3.68 -29.03 49.27
N ASP A 316 -3.79 -27.71 49.44
CA ASP A 316 -4.96 -27.06 50.04
C ASP A 316 -6.08 -26.87 48.99
N PRO A 317 -7.25 -27.53 49.14
CA PRO A 317 -8.38 -27.37 48.23
C PRO A 317 -8.88 -25.92 48.14
N LYS A 318 -8.66 -25.08 49.17
CA LYS A 318 -9.06 -23.66 49.13
C LYS A 318 -8.28 -22.86 48.09
N LEU A 319 -7.09 -23.32 47.71
CA LEU A 319 -6.27 -22.69 46.68
C LEU A 319 -6.71 -23.08 45.26
N HIS A 320 -7.52 -24.13 45.10
CA HIS A 320 -7.99 -24.58 43.79
C HIS A 320 -8.77 -23.47 43.10
N GLU A 321 -9.76 -22.87 43.75
CA GLU A 321 -10.54 -21.79 43.15
C GLU A 321 -9.75 -20.48 42.98
N LYS A 322 -8.70 -20.25 43.78
CA LYS A 322 -7.89 -19.03 43.69
C LYS A 322 -6.82 -19.09 42.59
N LEU A 323 -6.19 -20.25 42.38
CA LEU A 323 -5.08 -20.42 41.42
C LEU A 323 -5.51 -21.10 40.11
N ALA A 324 -6.54 -21.95 40.15
CA ALA A 324 -7.06 -22.71 38.99
C ALA A 324 -8.60 -22.83 39.09
N PRO A 325 -9.34 -21.71 38.94
CA PRO A 325 -10.79 -21.67 39.15
C PRO A 325 -11.57 -22.58 38.21
N GLU A 326 -12.76 -23.01 38.64
CA GLU A 326 -13.62 -23.87 37.83
C GLU A 326 -14.05 -23.13 36.54
N MET A 327 -14.38 -21.84 36.67
CA MET A 327 -14.65 -20.94 35.56
C MET A 327 -13.40 -20.14 35.19
N ALA A 328 -13.00 -20.23 33.92
CA ALA A 328 -11.85 -19.49 33.41
C ALA A 328 -12.07 -17.97 33.51
N PRO A 329 -11.18 -17.19 34.17
CA PRO A 329 -11.29 -15.73 34.24
C PRO A 329 -11.09 -15.03 32.89
N HIS A 330 -10.51 -15.73 31.92
CA HIS A 330 -10.38 -15.35 30.51
C HIS A 330 -10.04 -16.59 29.69
N PRO A 331 -10.18 -16.58 28.35
CA PRO A 331 -9.79 -17.74 27.55
C PRO A 331 -8.29 -18.06 27.66
N PHE A 332 -7.96 -19.34 27.55
CA PHE A 332 -6.59 -19.86 27.60
C PHE A 332 -5.75 -19.29 26.46
N GLY A 333 -4.51 -18.86 26.74
CA GLY A 333 -3.60 -18.26 25.74
C GLY A 333 -3.89 -16.80 25.34
N MET A 334 -5.00 -16.20 25.78
CA MET A 334 -5.32 -14.79 25.44
C MET A 334 -4.57 -13.74 26.29
N LYS A 335 -3.84 -14.23 27.30
CA LYS A 335 -2.70 -13.54 27.92
C LYS A 335 -1.47 -14.42 27.71
N ARG A 336 -0.28 -13.82 27.64
CA ARG A 336 0.97 -14.58 27.55
C ARG A 336 1.07 -15.54 28.73
N LEU A 337 1.20 -16.84 28.44
CA LEU A 337 1.41 -17.87 29.45
C LEU A 337 2.79 -17.67 30.07
N ALA A 338 2.88 -17.71 31.40
CA ALA A 338 4.18 -17.80 32.07
C ALA A 338 4.69 -19.25 32.01
N LEU A 339 6.00 -19.43 31.94
CA LEU A 339 6.62 -20.73 32.14
C LEU A 339 7.12 -20.87 33.58
N GLU A 340 6.82 -22.00 34.21
CA GLU A 340 7.12 -22.25 35.62
C GLU A 340 7.74 -23.63 35.86
N GLN A 341 8.44 -23.77 36.98
CA GLN A 341 9.05 -25.02 37.45
C GLN A 341 8.37 -25.50 38.73
N GLN A 342 8.18 -24.59 39.70
CA GLN A 342 7.68 -24.90 41.04
C GLN A 342 6.74 -23.80 41.57
N TYR A 343 6.08 -23.05 40.67
CA TYR A 343 5.26 -21.90 41.07
C TYR A 343 4.05 -22.33 41.90
N TYR A 344 3.38 -23.41 41.49
CA TYR A 344 2.22 -23.91 42.22
C TYR A 344 2.63 -24.59 43.53
N GLU A 345 3.75 -25.31 43.56
CA GLU A 345 4.30 -25.93 44.78
C GLU A 345 4.73 -24.90 45.82
N ALA A 346 5.13 -23.69 45.41
CA ALA A 346 5.45 -22.60 46.34
C ALA A 346 4.29 -22.31 47.30
N PHE A 347 3.04 -22.40 46.84
CA PHE A 347 1.86 -22.16 47.68
C PHE A 347 1.54 -23.30 48.65
N ASN A 348 2.20 -24.45 48.53
CA ASN A 348 2.11 -25.52 49.54
C ASN A 348 3.06 -25.28 50.73
N GLN A 349 3.97 -24.31 50.64
CA GLN A 349 4.90 -23.99 51.72
C GLN A 349 4.18 -23.20 52.83
N LEU A 350 4.50 -23.49 54.09
CA LEU A 350 3.84 -22.88 55.26
C LEU A 350 4.11 -21.37 55.41
N ASN A 351 5.15 -20.85 54.76
CA ASN A 351 5.54 -19.45 54.79
C ASN A 351 4.97 -18.63 53.61
N VAL A 352 4.11 -19.21 52.77
CA VAL A 352 3.56 -18.53 51.59
C VAL A 352 2.06 -18.30 51.75
N THR A 353 1.62 -17.05 51.61
CA THR A 353 0.20 -16.65 51.65
C THR A 353 -0.21 -16.06 50.30
N LEU A 354 -1.34 -16.53 49.76
CA LEU A 354 -2.00 -15.92 48.61
C LEU A 354 -3.14 -15.00 49.07
N VAL A 355 -3.11 -13.74 48.64
CA VAL A 355 -4.16 -12.75 48.86
C VAL A 355 -4.90 -12.51 47.55
N ASP A 356 -6.21 -12.79 47.53
CA ASP A 356 -7.07 -12.52 46.37
C ASP A 356 -7.61 -11.09 46.42
N LEU A 357 -7.09 -10.23 45.56
CA LEU A 357 -7.45 -8.82 45.49
C LEU A 357 -8.86 -8.55 44.97
N ASN A 358 -9.57 -9.56 44.45
CA ASN A 358 -10.99 -9.42 44.13
C ASN A 358 -11.86 -9.55 45.38
N GLU A 359 -11.42 -10.34 46.37
CA GLU A 359 -12.08 -10.50 47.67
C GLU A 359 -11.66 -9.38 48.62
N THR A 360 -10.35 -9.14 48.74
CA THR A 360 -9.75 -8.17 49.67
C THR A 360 -8.82 -7.20 48.93
N PRO A 361 -9.37 -6.19 48.21
CA PRO A 361 -8.57 -5.19 47.52
C PRO A 361 -7.59 -4.46 48.44
N ILE A 362 -6.45 -4.01 47.89
CA ILE A 362 -5.52 -3.12 48.59
C ILE A 362 -6.19 -1.77 48.81
N LEU A 363 -6.22 -1.30 50.06
CA LEU A 363 -6.71 0.04 50.43
C LEU A 363 -5.59 1.07 50.34
N GLU A 364 -4.46 0.78 50.97
CA GLU A 364 -3.30 1.66 51.05
C GLU A 364 -2.03 0.85 51.33
N ILE A 365 -0.90 1.47 51.04
CA ILE A 365 0.42 1.04 51.47
C ILE A 365 0.76 1.86 52.71
N THR A 366 0.97 1.19 53.83
CA THR A 366 1.34 1.82 55.10
C THR A 366 2.86 1.92 55.22
N PRO A 367 3.40 2.63 56.22
CA PRO A 367 4.83 2.60 56.50
C PRO A 367 5.40 1.19 56.75
N ARG A 368 4.57 0.24 57.21
CA ARG A 368 5.01 -1.12 57.57
C ARG A 368 4.68 -2.18 56.53
N GLY A 369 3.81 -1.92 55.56
CA GLY A 369 3.31 -2.98 54.69
C GLY A 369 2.14 -2.61 53.80
N VAL A 370 1.34 -3.61 53.45
CA VAL A 370 0.17 -3.49 52.57
C VAL A 370 -1.09 -3.73 53.39
N LYS A 371 -2.01 -2.76 53.41
CA LYS A 371 -3.30 -2.88 54.09
C LYS A 371 -4.41 -3.22 53.10
N THR A 372 -5.15 -4.29 53.37
CA THR A 372 -6.27 -4.77 52.55
C THR A 372 -7.62 -4.41 53.17
N LYS A 373 -8.70 -4.53 52.39
CA LYS A 373 -10.06 -4.12 52.75
C LYS A 373 -10.66 -4.86 53.96
N ASP A 374 -10.16 -6.05 54.26
CA ASP A 374 -10.49 -6.83 55.46
C ASP A 374 -9.78 -6.32 56.73
N GLU A 375 -9.17 -5.13 56.67
CA GLU A 375 -8.42 -4.47 57.74
C GLU A 375 -7.16 -5.24 58.20
N VAL A 376 -6.71 -6.21 57.40
CA VAL A 376 -5.44 -6.91 57.61
C VAL A 376 -4.29 -6.07 57.07
N GLU A 377 -3.25 -5.87 57.90
CA GLU A 377 -2.00 -5.24 57.49
C GLU A 377 -0.91 -6.31 57.33
N HIS A 378 -0.57 -6.62 56.08
CA HIS A 378 0.54 -7.50 55.76
C HIS A 378 1.84 -6.74 55.94
N THR A 379 2.56 -6.97 57.05
CA THR A 379 3.84 -6.30 57.32
C THR A 379 4.95 -6.88 56.44
N LEU A 380 5.69 -6.03 55.75
CA LEU A 380 6.69 -6.42 54.75
C LEU A 380 8.01 -5.67 54.96
N ASP A 381 9.12 -6.33 54.65
CA ASP A 381 10.44 -5.72 54.57
C ASP A 381 10.81 -5.36 53.12
N VAL A 382 10.29 -6.14 52.15
CA VAL A 382 10.52 -5.95 50.71
C VAL A 382 9.20 -6.06 49.95
N LEU A 383 8.95 -5.16 49.01
CA LEU A 383 7.77 -5.15 48.16
C LEU A 383 8.16 -5.11 46.67
N PHE A 384 7.79 -6.15 45.94
CA PHE A 384 7.91 -6.24 44.49
C PHE A 384 6.65 -5.70 43.82
N LEU A 385 6.83 -4.76 42.87
CA LEU A 385 5.78 -4.38 41.93
C LEU A 385 6.01 -5.15 40.61
N ALA A 386 5.29 -6.26 40.44
CA ALA A 386 5.27 -7.07 39.21
C ALA A 386 4.05 -6.73 38.36
N THR A 387 3.80 -5.44 38.20
CA THR A 387 2.54 -4.85 37.71
C THR A 387 2.53 -4.55 36.20
N GLY A 388 3.63 -4.89 35.51
CA GLY A 388 3.71 -4.87 34.05
C GLY A 388 4.11 -3.52 33.47
N PHE A 389 3.70 -3.27 32.23
CA PHE A 389 4.18 -2.15 31.43
C PHE A 389 3.03 -1.51 30.63
N ASP A 390 3.21 -0.23 30.30
CA ASP A 390 2.52 0.36 29.15
C ASP A 390 3.18 -0.18 27.88
N ALA A 391 2.74 -1.38 27.51
CA ALA A 391 3.42 -2.18 26.51
C ALA A 391 3.27 -1.59 25.10
N LEU A 392 4.31 -1.77 24.29
CA LEU A 392 4.41 -1.33 22.89
C LEU A 392 4.38 0.19 22.76
N THR A 393 3.19 0.80 22.73
CA THR A 393 3.04 2.24 22.48
C THR A 393 3.75 3.08 23.55
N GLY A 394 3.67 2.70 24.83
CA GLY A 394 4.32 3.41 25.93
C GLY A 394 5.85 3.44 25.82
N SER A 395 6.43 2.47 25.12
CA SER A 395 7.87 2.42 24.91
C SER A 395 8.38 3.46 23.90
N ILE A 396 7.50 3.90 23.00
CA ILE A 396 7.77 4.91 21.99
C ILE A 396 7.25 6.28 22.46
N SER A 397 6.03 6.34 23.01
CA SER A 397 5.36 7.59 23.39
C SER A 397 5.95 8.28 24.63
N GLN A 398 6.90 7.66 25.32
CA GLN A 398 7.70 8.35 26.36
C GLN A 398 8.75 9.31 25.79
N ILE A 399 8.99 9.26 24.48
CA ILE A 399 9.86 10.18 23.75
C ILE A 399 8.97 11.21 23.04
N ASP A 400 9.30 12.49 23.11
CA ASP A 400 8.59 13.54 22.37
C ASP A 400 8.98 13.51 20.90
N ILE A 401 8.33 12.63 20.12
CA ILE A 401 8.61 12.43 18.69
C ILE A 401 7.58 13.17 17.86
N ARG A 402 8.02 14.15 17.07
CA ARG A 402 7.20 14.99 16.20
C ARG A 402 7.65 14.83 14.75
N GLY A 403 6.70 14.49 13.89
CA GLY A 403 6.94 14.22 12.47
C GLY A 403 6.90 15.50 11.62
N THR A 404 6.19 15.46 10.50
CA THR A 404 5.99 16.63 9.62
C THR A 404 5.05 17.69 10.18
N GLY A 405 4.23 17.34 11.18
CA GLY A 405 3.39 18.27 11.92
C GLY A 405 3.82 18.38 13.38
N ASP A 406 3.16 19.28 14.12
CA ASP A 406 3.47 19.54 15.53
C ASP A 406 2.91 18.49 16.50
N THR A 407 2.18 17.49 16.04
CA THR A 407 1.60 16.45 16.92
C THR A 407 2.67 15.42 17.30
N ALA A 408 2.82 15.14 18.60
CA ALA A 408 3.68 14.06 19.05
C ALA A 408 3.04 12.68 18.76
N ILE A 409 3.84 11.66 18.47
CA ILE A 409 3.31 10.32 18.12
C ILE A 409 2.47 9.70 19.24
N GLY A 410 2.84 9.98 20.50
CA GLY A 410 2.06 9.58 21.66
C GLY A 410 0.66 10.20 21.66
N ASP A 411 0.55 11.49 21.34
CA ASP A 411 -0.70 12.22 21.29
C ASP A 411 -1.57 11.78 20.10
N LYS A 412 -0.96 11.51 18.94
CA LYS A 412 -1.64 10.90 17.78
C LYS A 412 -2.28 9.58 18.19
N TRP A 413 -1.53 8.66 18.77
CA TRP A 413 -2.05 7.35 19.15
C TRP A 413 -3.07 7.41 20.28
N HIS A 414 -2.93 8.36 21.20
CA HIS A 414 -3.90 8.58 22.26
C HIS A 414 -5.24 9.11 21.72
N SER A 415 -5.20 10.10 20.82
CA SER A 415 -6.41 10.77 20.30
C SER A 415 -7.11 10.00 19.17
N GLN A 416 -6.34 9.41 18.24
CA GLN A 416 -6.88 8.77 17.03
C GLN A 416 -6.93 7.24 17.12
N GLY A 417 -6.21 6.66 18.09
CA GLY A 417 -5.94 5.22 18.16
C GLY A 417 -4.62 4.83 17.48
N LEU A 418 -4.23 3.56 17.61
CA LEU A 418 -2.97 3.07 17.05
C LEU A 418 -3.00 3.14 15.52
N GLY A 419 -2.21 4.04 14.96
CA GLY A 419 -1.97 4.16 13.52
C GLY A 419 -0.55 3.72 13.19
N THR A 420 -0.40 2.57 12.54
CA THR A 420 0.88 2.09 11.99
C THR A 420 0.67 1.46 10.62
N TYR A 421 1.71 1.43 9.79
CA TYR A 421 1.75 0.60 8.58
C TYR A 421 2.80 -0.50 8.72
N LEU A 422 2.39 -1.74 8.44
CA LEU A 422 3.17 -2.97 8.60
C LEU A 422 3.76 -3.18 10.02
N GLY A 423 3.30 -2.42 11.01
CA GLY A 423 3.91 -2.40 12.34
C GLY A 423 5.38 -1.98 12.35
N LEU A 424 5.81 -1.23 11.33
CA LEU A 424 7.18 -0.74 11.14
C LEU A 424 7.26 0.79 11.08
N THR A 425 6.20 1.46 10.66
CA THR A 425 6.17 2.92 10.42
C THR A 425 4.83 3.52 10.83
N SER A 426 4.73 4.86 10.89
CA SER A 426 3.46 5.59 11.08
C SER A 426 3.39 6.77 10.12
N ALA A 427 2.22 7.00 9.52
CA ALA A 427 1.97 8.12 8.62
C ALA A 427 2.14 9.46 9.36
N GLY A 428 2.79 10.43 8.71
CA GLY A 428 3.19 11.70 9.33
C GLY A 428 4.59 11.68 9.94
N TYR A 429 5.25 10.53 10.05
CA TYR A 429 6.58 10.37 10.67
C TYR A 429 7.59 9.77 9.67
N PRO A 430 8.03 10.57 8.66
CA PRO A 430 8.88 10.08 7.59
C PRO A 430 10.25 9.61 8.09
N ASN A 431 10.86 8.67 7.38
CA ASN A 431 12.19 8.09 7.69
C ASN A 431 12.32 7.49 9.10
N MET A 432 11.23 7.33 9.83
CA MET A 432 11.21 6.70 11.14
C MET A 432 10.66 5.28 11.04
N PHE A 433 11.42 4.34 11.61
CA PHE A 433 11.04 2.95 11.74
C PHE A 433 11.01 2.55 13.22
N PHE A 434 10.18 1.57 13.57
CA PHE A 434 10.25 0.90 14.86
C PHE A 434 10.31 -0.62 14.67
N VAL A 435 11.16 -1.27 15.47
CA VAL A 435 11.39 -2.72 15.42
C VAL A 435 10.77 -3.35 16.66
N TYR A 436 10.11 -4.50 16.48
CA TYR A 436 9.37 -5.19 17.55
C TYR A 436 8.33 -4.27 18.22
N GLY A 437 7.72 -3.41 17.39
CA GLY A 437 6.80 -2.35 17.80
C GLY A 437 5.31 -2.73 17.72
N PRO A 438 4.42 -1.75 17.93
CA PRO A 438 2.98 -1.95 17.82
C PRO A 438 2.56 -2.21 16.36
N GLY A 439 1.49 -2.98 16.18
CA GLY A 439 0.95 -3.36 14.87
C GLY A 439 1.70 -4.47 14.13
N ALA A 440 2.78 -4.99 14.71
CA ALA A 440 3.53 -6.14 14.19
C ALA A 440 3.21 -7.44 14.95
N ALA A 441 3.77 -8.57 14.50
CA ALA A 441 3.60 -9.87 15.15
C ALA A 441 4.12 -9.90 16.60
N THR A 442 5.20 -9.15 16.89
CA THR A 442 5.79 -8.84 18.20
C THR A 442 5.48 -9.84 19.32
N GLY A 443 4.50 -9.57 20.20
CA GLY A 443 4.26 -10.31 21.44
C GLY A 443 3.90 -11.80 21.25
N PRO A 444 2.97 -12.14 20.34
CA PRO A 444 2.71 -13.52 19.92
C PRO A 444 3.89 -14.28 19.28
N GLY A 445 4.90 -13.57 18.78
CA GLY A 445 6.07 -14.17 18.13
C GLY A 445 7.32 -14.22 19.02
N ASN A 446 8.23 -15.15 18.71
CA ASN A 446 9.57 -15.16 19.29
C ASN A 446 10.32 -13.87 18.91
N GLY A 447 10.93 -13.23 19.92
CA GLY A 447 11.58 -11.92 19.78
C GLY A 447 12.64 -11.88 18.67
N PRO A 448 13.74 -12.64 18.79
CA PRO A 448 14.80 -12.68 17.78
C PRO A 448 14.29 -13.01 16.36
N SER A 449 13.32 -13.92 16.22
CA SER A 449 12.73 -14.27 14.91
C SER A 449 12.04 -13.08 14.25
N CYS A 450 11.23 -12.33 15.01
CA CYS A 450 10.56 -11.14 14.49
C CYS A 450 11.56 -10.03 14.17
N ILE A 451 12.49 -9.79 15.09
CA ILE A 451 13.47 -8.72 15.03
C ILE A 451 14.35 -8.84 13.78
N GLU A 452 14.92 -10.01 13.51
CA GLU A 452 15.84 -10.16 12.39
C GLU A 452 15.16 -9.87 11.06
N PHE A 453 13.97 -10.44 10.84
CA PHE A 453 13.21 -10.17 9.63
C PHE A 453 12.89 -8.67 9.46
N GLN A 454 12.42 -8.01 10.52
CA GLN A 454 12.07 -6.60 10.48
C GLN A 454 13.29 -5.72 10.20
N CYS A 455 14.42 -6.02 10.84
CA CYS A 455 15.68 -5.32 10.61
C CYS A 455 16.19 -5.51 9.19
N ASP A 456 16.14 -6.74 8.66
CA ASP A 456 16.54 -7.02 7.28
C ASP A 456 15.64 -6.30 6.29
N TRP A 457 14.32 -6.30 6.51
CA TRP A 457 13.38 -5.53 5.69
C TRP A 457 13.71 -4.03 5.68
N ILE A 458 14.07 -3.46 6.83
CA ILE A 458 14.48 -2.05 6.92
C ILE A 458 15.79 -1.83 6.15
N VAL A 459 16.80 -2.70 6.29
CA VAL A 459 18.06 -2.56 5.55
C VAL A 459 17.85 -2.69 4.04
N ASP A 460 16.99 -3.60 3.61
CA ASP A 460 16.60 -3.75 2.20
C ASP A 460 15.89 -2.49 1.68
N CYS A 461 15.03 -1.88 2.51
CA CYS A 461 14.37 -0.60 2.22
C CYS A 461 15.37 0.54 2.04
N LEU A 462 16.25 0.74 3.01
CA LEU A 462 17.24 1.80 2.94
C LEU A 462 18.22 1.59 1.78
N THR A 463 18.60 0.34 1.50
CA THR A 463 19.46 0.00 0.35
C THR A 463 18.75 0.28 -0.97
N TYR A 464 17.47 -0.09 -1.08
CA TYR A 464 16.63 0.22 -2.24
C TYR A 464 16.52 1.74 -2.47
N MET A 465 16.32 2.51 -1.39
CA MET A 465 16.25 3.96 -1.42
C MET A 465 17.56 4.58 -1.89
N ARG A 466 18.69 4.22 -1.27
CA ARG A 466 20.02 4.70 -1.63
C ARG A 466 20.37 4.40 -3.08
N ALA A 467 20.06 3.18 -3.55
CA ALA A 467 20.31 2.78 -4.93
C ALA A 467 19.48 3.56 -5.97
N ARG A 468 18.41 4.24 -5.55
CA ARG A 468 17.51 5.03 -6.42
C ARG A 468 17.52 6.53 -6.11
N GLY A 469 18.45 6.97 -5.26
CA GLY A 469 18.57 8.37 -4.87
C GLY A 469 17.43 8.91 -4.00
N TYR A 470 16.58 8.05 -3.43
CA TYR A 470 15.53 8.50 -2.50
C TYR A 470 16.11 8.86 -1.15
N THR A 471 15.67 9.99 -0.59
CA THR A 471 16.11 10.48 0.72
C THR A 471 14.97 10.52 1.75
N ARG A 472 13.73 10.25 1.34
CA ARG A 472 12.52 10.27 2.18
C ARG A 472 11.61 9.08 1.88
N ILE A 473 11.08 8.44 2.93
CA ILE A 473 10.04 7.42 2.89
C ILE A 473 8.98 7.71 3.95
N GLU A 474 7.71 7.58 3.58
CA GLU A 474 6.59 7.79 4.51
C GLU A 474 5.40 6.88 4.17
N ALA A 475 4.79 6.26 5.17
CA ALA A 475 3.56 5.48 4.95
C ALA A 475 2.39 6.41 4.60
N THR A 476 1.53 6.01 3.67
CA THR A 476 0.32 6.78 3.38
C THR A 476 -0.73 6.60 4.49
N PRO A 477 -1.59 7.61 4.74
CA PRO A 477 -2.72 7.48 5.66
C PRO A 477 -3.63 6.28 5.33
N ASP A 478 -3.89 6.03 4.04
CA ASP A 478 -4.71 4.89 3.59
C ASP A 478 -4.06 3.55 3.90
N ALA A 479 -2.74 3.44 3.73
CA ALA A 479 -2.00 2.22 4.07
C ALA A 479 -2.03 1.96 5.58
N GLU A 480 -1.86 3.01 6.38
CA GLU A 480 -2.02 2.95 7.84
C GLU A 480 -3.43 2.52 8.26
N ALA A 481 -4.47 3.11 7.68
CA ALA A 481 -5.87 2.76 7.96
C ALA A 481 -6.19 1.32 7.54
N SER A 482 -5.75 0.90 6.34
CA SER A 482 -5.92 -0.46 5.82
C SER A 482 -5.24 -1.50 6.72
N TRP A 483 -4.03 -1.21 7.18
CA TRP A 483 -3.32 -2.09 8.12
C TRP A 483 -4.01 -2.16 9.48
N GLY A 484 -4.49 -1.04 10.01
CA GLY A 484 -5.31 -1.00 11.23
C GLY A 484 -6.57 -1.86 11.13
N ALA A 485 -7.33 -1.72 10.03
CA ALA A 485 -8.51 -2.54 9.76
C ALA A 485 -8.18 -4.04 9.67
N ARG A 486 -7.03 -4.38 9.09
CA ARG A 486 -6.56 -5.76 9.02
C ARG A 486 -6.20 -6.34 10.39
N ILE A 487 -5.51 -5.57 11.23
CA ILE A 487 -5.20 -5.98 12.61
C ILE A 487 -6.49 -6.29 13.37
N GLU A 488 -7.49 -5.40 13.26
CA GLU A 488 -8.79 -5.58 13.91
C GLU A 488 -9.49 -6.85 13.39
N ALA A 489 -9.56 -7.03 12.08
CA ALA A 489 -10.22 -8.19 11.48
C ALA A 489 -9.59 -9.53 11.92
N VAL A 490 -8.25 -9.59 11.98
CA VAL A 490 -7.53 -10.80 12.41
C VAL A 490 -7.70 -11.04 13.91
N ALA A 491 -7.70 -9.99 14.74
CA ALA A 491 -7.97 -10.11 16.16
C ALA A 491 -9.42 -10.56 16.46
N ALA A 492 -10.39 -10.05 15.70
CA ALA A 492 -11.81 -10.39 15.80
C ALA A 492 -12.12 -11.84 15.39
N ALA A 493 -11.29 -12.44 14.53
CA ALA A 493 -11.41 -13.86 14.18
C ALA A 493 -10.92 -14.81 15.30
N GLY A 494 -10.22 -14.28 16.31
CA GLY A 494 -9.76 -15.03 17.48
C GLY A 494 -10.48 -14.64 18.77
N LEU A 495 -10.01 -15.17 19.90
CA LEU A 495 -10.59 -14.92 21.22
C LEU A 495 -9.96 -13.69 21.95
N TRP A 496 -9.16 -12.89 21.26
CA TRP A 496 -8.29 -11.87 21.88
C TRP A 496 -9.05 -10.79 22.65
N HIS A 497 -10.20 -10.35 22.14
CA HIS A 497 -11.05 -9.34 22.79
C HIS A 497 -11.72 -9.83 24.09
N ARG A 498 -11.71 -11.15 24.34
CA ARG A 498 -12.33 -11.77 25.51
C ARG A 498 -11.43 -11.71 26.76
N ALA A 499 -10.20 -11.21 26.64
CA ALA A 499 -9.27 -11.08 27.76
C ALA A 499 -8.78 -9.63 27.92
N LYS A 500 -8.93 -9.06 29.11
CA LYS A 500 -8.30 -7.78 29.47
C LYS A 500 -6.78 -7.97 29.63
N SER A 501 -6.04 -7.83 28.53
CA SER A 501 -4.60 -8.08 28.46
C SER A 501 -3.84 -6.87 27.90
N TRP A 502 -2.51 -6.90 28.03
CA TRP A 502 -1.65 -5.87 27.43
C TRP A 502 -1.59 -5.97 25.90
N TYR A 503 -1.98 -7.10 25.29
CA TYR A 503 -2.08 -7.25 23.84
C TYR A 503 -3.12 -6.31 23.21
N ILE A 504 -4.12 -5.91 24.00
CA ILE A 504 -5.17 -4.98 23.60
C ILE A 504 -5.16 -3.66 24.40
N GLY A 505 -4.07 -3.39 25.14
CA GLY A 505 -3.91 -2.17 25.94
C GLY A 505 -4.78 -2.07 27.21
N ALA A 506 -5.53 -3.11 27.58
CA ALA A 506 -6.52 -3.06 28.67
C ALA A 506 -5.92 -3.05 30.09
N ASN A 507 -4.60 -3.20 30.22
CA ASN A 507 -3.92 -3.15 31.52
C ASN A 507 -3.54 -1.73 31.96
N VAL A 508 -3.61 -0.73 31.07
CA VAL A 508 -3.27 0.67 31.36
C VAL A 508 -4.56 1.46 31.59
N PRO A 509 -4.79 2.02 32.79
CA PRO A 509 -5.96 2.86 33.05
C PRO A 509 -6.05 4.04 32.06
N GLY A 510 -7.25 4.32 31.54
CA GLY A 510 -7.51 5.42 30.60
C GLY A 510 -7.06 5.16 29.15
N LYS A 511 -6.29 4.10 28.88
CA LYS A 511 -5.85 3.76 27.52
C LYS A 511 -7.00 3.13 26.72
N ARG A 512 -7.11 3.51 25.44
CA ARG A 512 -8.06 2.89 24.50
C ARG A 512 -7.79 1.39 24.40
N VAL A 513 -8.85 0.60 24.58
CA VAL A 513 -8.79 -0.87 24.42
C VAL A 513 -8.99 -1.21 22.95
N ALA A 514 -7.92 -1.65 22.30
CA ALA A 514 -7.91 -2.08 20.90
C ALA A 514 -6.70 -2.99 20.66
N PRO A 515 -6.75 -3.94 19.69
CA PRO A 515 -5.61 -4.78 19.34
C PRO A 515 -4.38 -3.94 19.00
N LEU A 516 -3.28 -4.21 19.71
CA LEU A 516 -2.01 -3.50 19.51
C LEU A 516 -1.03 -4.31 18.64
N LEU A 517 -1.41 -5.50 18.19
CA LEU A 517 -0.53 -6.52 17.62
C LEU A 517 -1.20 -7.24 16.47
N PHE A 518 -0.42 -7.63 15.48
CA PHE A 518 -0.90 -8.52 14.42
C PHE A 518 -0.91 -9.97 14.91
N THR A 519 -2.09 -10.55 15.11
CA THR A 519 -2.26 -11.90 15.69
C THR A 519 -2.38 -13.01 14.65
N GLY A 520 -2.14 -12.73 13.37
CA GLY A 520 -2.23 -13.70 12.26
C GLY A 520 -1.02 -14.60 12.08
N GLY A 521 -0.03 -14.51 12.97
CA GLY A 521 1.21 -15.29 12.94
C GLY A 521 2.34 -14.66 12.12
N LEU A 522 3.58 -14.95 12.52
CA LEU A 522 4.80 -14.38 11.94
C LEU A 522 4.96 -14.70 10.45
N ALA A 523 4.68 -15.93 10.02
CA ALA A 523 4.79 -16.32 8.61
C ALA A 523 3.86 -15.49 7.70
N GLN A 524 2.64 -15.21 8.16
CA GLN A 524 1.70 -14.37 7.42
C GLN A 524 2.17 -12.91 7.41
N TYR A 525 2.57 -12.39 8.57
CA TYR A 525 3.13 -11.04 8.70
C TYR A 525 4.32 -10.79 7.74
N ILE A 526 5.25 -11.75 7.67
CA ILE A 526 6.41 -11.72 6.76
C ILE A 526 5.95 -11.64 5.31
N LYS A 527 4.96 -12.45 4.92
CA LYS A 527 4.42 -12.46 3.55
C LYS A 527 3.96 -11.07 3.13
N VAL A 528 3.19 -10.38 3.98
CA VAL A 528 2.66 -9.05 3.68
C VAL A 528 3.75 -8.00 3.57
N CYS A 529 4.72 -8.04 4.48
CA CYS A 529 5.86 -7.11 4.44
C CYS A 529 6.67 -7.30 3.15
N ARG A 530 6.87 -8.54 2.70
CA ARG A 530 7.52 -8.85 1.42
C ARG A 530 6.70 -8.39 0.22
N GLU A 531 5.39 -8.63 0.22
CA GLU A 531 4.48 -8.15 -0.84
C GLU A 531 4.61 -6.63 -1.04
N SER A 532 4.68 -5.86 0.07
CA SER A 532 4.95 -4.42 0.00
C SER A 532 6.32 -4.12 -0.64
N ALA A 533 7.41 -4.74 -0.15
CA ALA A 533 8.76 -4.51 -0.65
C ALA A 533 8.95 -4.92 -2.13
N GLU A 534 8.47 -6.10 -2.53
CA GLU A 534 8.51 -6.62 -3.91
C GLU A 534 7.70 -5.73 -4.86
N GLY A 535 6.58 -5.19 -4.38
CA GLY A 535 5.79 -4.16 -5.06
C GLY A 535 6.49 -2.80 -5.18
N GLY A 536 7.70 -2.64 -4.63
CA GLY A 536 8.45 -1.38 -4.61
C GLY A 536 8.03 -0.47 -3.46
N TYR A 537 7.81 -1.07 -2.30
CA TYR A 537 7.31 -0.41 -1.08
C TYR A 537 5.91 0.16 -1.27
N VAL A 538 4.98 -0.66 -1.77
CA VAL A 538 3.55 -0.32 -1.85
C VAL A 538 3.05 0.09 -0.47
N GLY A 539 2.24 1.15 -0.42
CA GLY A 539 1.79 1.78 0.82
C GLY A 539 2.73 2.87 1.36
N PHE A 540 3.87 3.11 0.70
CA PHE A 540 4.79 4.19 1.01
C PHE A 540 4.94 5.21 -0.12
N VAL A 541 5.15 6.47 0.26
CA VAL A 541 5.65 7.54 -0.61
C VAL A 541 7.15 7.62 -0.44
N LEU A 542 7.89 7.33 -1.53
CA LEU A 542 9.33 7.50 -1.61
C LEU A 542 9.65 8.84 -2.31
N SER A 543 10.42 9.73 -1.72
CA SER A 543 10.72 11.03 -2.30
C SER A 543 12.12 11.51 -1.94
N GLY A 544 12.44 12.75 -2.32
CA GLY A 544 13.75 13.33 -2.11
C GLY A 544 14.80 12.87 -3.14
N GLY A 545 15.98 13.50 -3.14
CA GLY A 545 16.99 13.36 -4.19
C GLY A 545 16.91 14.41 -5.31
N GLY A 546 16.18 15.52 -5.10
CA GLY A 546 15.89 16.51 -6.15
C GLY A 546 15.20 15.90 -7.38
N ILE A 547 14.69 14.66 -7.25
CA ILE A 547 14.19 13.89 -8.38
C ILE A 547 12.74 14.22 -8.65
N PHE A 548 11.94 14.63 -7.65
CA PHE A 548 10.56 15.05 -7.90
C PHE A 548 10.51 16.44 -8.55
N GLU A 549 11.38 17.37 -8.14
CA GLU A 549 11.57 18.67 -8.81
C GLU A 549 12.20 18.51 -10.20
N ARG A 550 13.08 17.52 -10.40
CA ARG A 550 13.59 17.15 -11.74
C ARG A 550 12.57 16.38 -12.61
N LEU A 551 11.74 15.52 -12.03
CA LEU A 551 10.69 14.77 -12.74
C LEU A 551 9.56 15.69 -13.19
N SER A 552 9.16 16.65 -12.34
CA SER A 552 8.11 17.60 -12.65
C SER A 552 8.53 18.60 -13.74
N SER A 553 9.83 18.90 -13.86
CA SER A 553 10.41 19.79 -14.90
C SER A 553 10.77 19.07 -16.20
N ILE A 554 11.20 17.79 -16.14
CA ILE A 554 11.59 17.04 -17.36
C ILE A 554 10.36 16.46 -18.08
N TRP A 555 9.32 16.03 -17.34
CA TRP A 555 8.13 15.42 -17.95
C TRP A 555 7.09 16.44 -18.40
N SER A 556 7.09 17.64 -17.83
CA SER A 556 6.13 18.67 -18.21
C SER A 556 6.38 19.28 -19.58
N GLU A 557 7.50 18.93 -20.23
CA GLU A 557 8.00 19.70 -21.35
C GLU A 557 8.36 18.87 -22.60
N ARG A 558 8.02 17.57 -22.75
CA ARG A 558 8.29 16.87 -24.03
C ARG A 558 7.18 15.96 -24.52
N PHE A 559 6.63 16.32 -25.68
CA PHE A 559 5.67 15.51 -26.43
C PHE A 559 6.35 15.01 -27.72
N PRO A 560 6.47 13.67 -27.92
CA PRO A 560 7.12 13.15 -29.12
C PRO A 560 6.31 13.47 -30.37
N GLY A 561 7.00 13.89 -31.42
CA GLY A 561 6.41 14.10 -32.73
C GLY A 561 6.06 12.79 -33.43
N ARG A 562 5.33 12.88 -34.54
CA ARG A 562 4.97 11.70 -35.37
C ARG A 562 6.18 10.87 -35.73
N ASP A 563 7.25 11.49 -36.21
CA ASP A 563 8.42 10.76 -36.73
C ASP A 563 9.18 10.03 -35.62
N GLU A 564 9.23 10.60 -34.40
CA GLU A 564 9.80 9.92 -33.23
C GLU A 564 8.94 8.71 -32.81
N ILE A 565 7.61 8.82 -32.87
CA ILE A 565 6.70 7.70 -32.60
C ILE A 565 6.88 6.61 -33.66
N MET A 566 7.02 6.97 -34.94
CA MET A 566 7.26 6.00 -36.01
C MET A 566 8.61 5.30 -35.83
N ALA A 567 9.67 6.03 -35.50
CA ALA A 567 10.98 5.47 -35.19
C ALA A 567 10.94 4.53 -33.97
N TYR A 568 10.09 4.82 -32.98
CA TYR A 568 9.86 3.92 -31.85
C TYR A 568 9.18 2.61 -32.28
N PHE A 569 8.19 2.66 -33.16
CA PHE A 569 7.58 1.43 -33.72
C PHE A 569 8.57 0.62 -34.56
N GLU A 570 9.39 1.25 -35.38
CA GLU A 570 10.48 0.58 -36.10
C GLU A 570 11.49 -0.07 -35.15
N HIS A 571 11.83 0.61 -34.05
CA HIS A 571 12.70 0.07 -33.01
C HIS A 571 12.09 -1.16 -32.33
N ILE A 572 10.80 -1.11 -31.96
CA ILE A 572 10.10 -2.25 -31.37
C ILE A 572 10.04 -3.42 -32.36
N ASP A 573 9.69 -3.16 -33.62
CA ASP A 573 9.59 -4.20 -34.64
C ASP A 573 10.94 -4.89 -34.83
N LYS A 574 12.03 -4.13 -34.94
CA LYS A 574 13.39 -4.68 -35.02
C LYS A 574 13.77 -5.54 -33.81
N LYS A 575 13.22 -5.25 -32.62
CA LYS A 575 13.53 -5.95 -31.37
C LYS A 575 12.66 -7.19 -31.16
N LEU A 576 11.40 -7.15 -31.56
CA LEU A 576 10.41 -8.19 -31.27
C LEU A 576 9.96 -8.98 -32.50
N ASP A 577 10.39 -8.58 -33.71
CA ASP A 577 10.03 -9.21 -34.99
C ASP A 577 8.51 -9.31 -35.18
N LEU A 578 7.78 -8.21 -34.90
CA LEU A 578 6.31 -8.19 -34.92
C LEU A 578 5.78 -8.30 -36.36
N SER A 579 6.50 -7.71 -37.31
CA SER A 579 6.15 -7.68 -38.73
C SER A 579 6.06 -9.08 -39.36
N ARG A 580 6.73 -10.09 -38.79
CA ARG A 580 6.56 -11.49 -39.18
C ARG A 580 5.12 -11.97 -39.07
N ASP A 581 4.40 -11.49 -38.06
CA ASP A 581 3.05 -11.93 -37.72
C ASP A 581 1.97 -10.91 -38.16
N ILE A 582 2.35 -9.88 -38.94
CA ILE A 582 1.45 -8.81 -39.43
C ILE A 582 1.41 -8.77 -40.96
N ASP A 583 0.20 -8.82 -41.52
CA ASP A 583 -0.04 -8.69 -42.97
C ASP A 583 -0.38 -7.24 -43.35
N PHE A 584 0.65 -6.42 -43.55
CA PHE A 584 0.51 -4.99 -43.91
C PHE A 584 -0.23 -4.78 -45.24
N GLY A 585 -0.96 -3.67 -45.36
CA GLY A 585 -1.75 -3.34 -46.56
C GLY A 585 -3.07 -4.10 -46.68
N THR A 586 -3.44 -4.88 -45.67
CA THR A 586 -4.67 -5.68 -45.66
C THR A 586 -5.81 -4.93 -44.96
N LEU A 587 -6.77 -4.43 -45.73
CA LEU A 587 -7.98 -3.84 -45.18
C LEU A 587 -9.06 -4.92 -44.95
N VAL A 588 -9.45 -5.12 -43.69
CA VAL A 588 -10.60 -5.96 -43.32
C VAL A 588 -11.89 -5.21 -43.60
N THR A 589 -12.81 -5.82 -44.35
CA THR A 589 -14.09 -5.23 -44.77
C THR A 589 -15.30 -5.86 -44.09
N GLY A 590 -15.19 -7.10 -43.61
CA GLY A 590 -16.27 -7.77 -42.87
C GLY A 590 -15.79 -8.96 -42.04
N ALA A 591 -16.59 -9.34 -41.05
CA ALA A 591 -16.36 -10.51 -40.23
C ALA A 591 -17.69 -11.13 -39.78
N THR A 592 -17.95 -12.40 -40.09
CA THR A 592 -19.20 -13.08 -39.70
C THR A 592 -18.88 -14.27 -38.81
N PHE A 593 -19.56 -14.40 -37.67
CA PHE A 593 -19.38 -15.56 -36.78
C PHE A 593 -20.17 -16.77 -37.28
N ASP A 594 -19.48 -17.86 -37.58
CA ASP A 594 -20.09 -19.13 -37.93
C ASP A 594 -20.37 -19.96 -36.67
N VAL A 595 -21.65 -20.07 -36.31
CA VAL A 595 -22.13 -20.81 -35.14
C VAL A 595 -21.88 -22.32 -35.21
N ILE A 596 -21.74 -22.89 -36.41
CA ILE A 596 -21.49 -24.33 -36.60
C ILE A 596 -20.02 -24.63 -36.31
N THR A 597 -19.11 -23.81 -36.83
CA THR A 597 -17.67 -24.03 -36.66
C THR A 597 -17.06 -23.37 -35.42
N GLU A 598 -17.81 -22.48 -34.75
CA GLU A 598 -17.36 -21.60 -33.67
C GLU A 598 -16.13 -20.76 -34.08
N ARG A 599 -16.16 -20.23 -35.31
CA ARG A 599 -15.07 -19.44 -35.89
C ARG A 599 -15.63 -18.23 -36.63
N TRP A 600 -14.82 -17.19 -36.69
CA TRP A 600 -15.08 -16.02 -37.52
C TRP A 600 -14.70 -16.32 -38.97
N ILE A 601 -15.44 -15.75 -39.91
CA ILE A 601 -15.12 -15.69 -41.34
C ILE A 601 -14.79 -14.22 -41.65
N VAL A 602 -13.52 -13.91 -41.79
CA VAL A 602 -13.03 -12.54 -41.98
C VAL A 602 -12.72 -12.29 -43.45
N SER A 603 -13.33 -11.26 -44.02
CA SER A 603 -13.17 -10.86 -45.43
C SER A 603 -12.34 -9.59 -45.55
N THR A 604 -11.51 -9.54 -46.59
CA THR A 604 -10.61 -8.40 -46.86
C THR A 604 -10.97 -7.74 -48.19
N GLN A 605 -10.51 -6.50 -48.38
CA GLN A 605 -10.70 -5.75 -49.63
C GLN A 605 -10.12 -6.47 -50.86
N SER A 606 -9.04 -7.25 -50.68
CA SER A 606 -8.42 -8.03 -51.76
C SER A 606 -9.15 -9.35 -52.06
N GLY A 607 -10.28 -9.62 -51.40
CA GLY A 607 -11.05 -10.87 -51.55
C GLY A 607 -10.48 -12.07 -50.80
N ARG A 608 -9.43 -11.91 -49.98
CA ARG A 608 -8.89 -13.00 -49.12
C ARG A 608 -9.81 -13.23 -47.92
N THR A 609 -9.91 -14.49 -47.50
CA THR A 609 -10.71 -14.90 -46.34
C THR A 609 -9.86 -15.61 -45.28
N ALA A 610 -10.00 -15.22 -44.02
CA ALA A 610 -9.39 -15.88 -42.86
C ALA A 610 -10.46 -16.50 -41.95
N ARG A 611 -10.11 -17.57 -41.21
CA ARG A 611 -11.03 -18.29 -40.31
C ARG A 611 -10.54 -18.42 -38.85
N PRO A 612 -10.32 -17.29 -38.14
CA PRO A 612 -9.81 -17.33 -36.78
C PRO A 612 -10.89 -17.76 -35.79
N ARG A 613 -10.47 -18.32 -34.65
CA ARG A 613 -11.40 -18.62 -33.54
C ARG A 613 -11.75 -17.36 -32.75
N PHE A 614 -10.75 -16.52 -32.50
CA PHE A 614 -10.88 -15.27 -31.76
C PHE A 614 -10.65 -14.09 -32.68
N LEU A 615 -11.48 -13.05 -32.54
CA LEU A 615 -11.36 -11.81 -33.28
C LEU A 615 -11.00 -10.69 -32.29
N ILE A 616 -9.77 -10.17 -32.39
CA ILE A 616 -9.30 -9.07 -31.53
C ILE A 616 -9.21 -7.81 -32.40
N LEU A 617 -10.04 -6.81 -32.12
CA LEU A 617 -10.15 -5.59 -32.91
C LEU A 617 -9.28 -4.49 -32.29
N CYS A 618 -8.11 -4.24 -32.88
CA CYS A 618 -7.19 -3.17 -32.48
C CYS A 618 -7.28 -1.97 -33.45
N THR A 619 -8.49 -1.49 -33.75
CA THR A 619 -8.75 -0.52 -34.83
C THR A 619 -8.53 0.95 -34.45
N GLY A 620 -8.19 1.23 -33.19
CA GLY A 620 -8.06 2.59 -32.65
C GLY A 620 -9.39 3.31 -32.50
N PHE A 621 -9.38 4.53 -31.94
CA PHE A 621 -10.62 5.24 -31.56
C PHE A 621 -11.11 6.28 -32.59
N ALA A 622 -10.32 6.63 -33.61
CA ALA A 622 -10.63 7.73 -34.55
C ALA A 622 -10.50 7.30 -36.03
N ALA A 623 -11.02 6.12 -36.39
CA ALA A 623 -10.77 5.52 -37.71
C ALA A 623 -11.85 5.83 -38.77
N LYS A 624 -12.93 6.54 -38.41
CA LYS A 624 -14.04 6.92 -39.31
C LYS A 624 -14.20 8.46 -39.32
N PRO A 625 -13.63 9.17 -40.32
CA PRO A 625 -13.73 10.63 -40.41
C PRO A 625 -15.15 11.09 -40.73
N LEU A 626 -15.50 12.31 -40.31
CA LEU A 626 -16.77 12.95 -40.64
C LEU A 626 -16.56 13.98 -41.75
N PHE A 627 -17.06 13.68 -42.94
CA PHE A 627 -17.08 14.65 -44.04
C PHE A 627 -18.34 15.51 -43.94
N PRO A 628 -18.22 16.85 -43.99
CA PRO A 628 -19.39 17.72 -43.99
C PRO A 628 -20.09 17.69 -45.35
N GLU A 629 -21.41 17.75 -45.35
CA GLU A 629 -22.23 17.84 -46.56
C GLU A 629 -22.50 19.31 -46.91
N TYR A 630 -21.51 19.98 -47.53
CA TYR A 630 -21.71 21.34 -48.04
C TYR A 630 -22.11 21.32 -49.52
N PRO A 631 -23.13 22.10 -49.93
CA PRO A 631 -23.44 22.30 -51.35
C PRO A 631 -22.19 22.75 -52.12
N GLY A 632 -21.92 22.14 -53.28
CA GLY A 632 -20.80 22.52 -54.16
C GLY A 632 -19.41 22.03 -53.72
N LEU A 633 -19.27 21.26 -52.63
CA LEU A 633 -17.97 20.76 -52.15
C LEU A 633 -17.18 19.99 -53.23
N SER A 634 -17.85 19.19 -54.06
CA SER A 634 -17.23 18.44 -55.17
C SER A 634 -16.80 19.31 -56.36
N SER A 635 -17.22 20.58 -56.40
CA SER A 635 -16.93 21.53 -57.48
C SER A 635 -15.72 22.42 -57.20
N PHE A 636 -15.14 22.36 -55.99
CA PHE A 636 -13.95 23.13 -55.63
C PHE A 636 -12.73 22.69 -56.47
N GLN A 637 -12.04 23.67 -57.06
CA GLN A 637 -10.91 23.42 -57.96
C GLN A 637 -9.56 23.28 -57.23
N GLY A 638 -9.48 23.70 -55.96
CA GLY A 638 -8.29 23.54 -55.13
C GLY A 638 -8.21 22.15 -54.48
N ALA A 639 -7.17 21.93 -53.67
CA ALA A 639 -6.98 20.66 -52.98
C ALA A 639 -7.84 20.58 -51.70
N ILE A 640 -8.52 19.46 -51.47
CA ILE A 640 -9.27 19.20 -50.23
C ILE A 640 -8.58 18.08 -49.45
N HIS A 641 -8.29 18.33 -48.18
CA HIS A 641 -7.68 17.34 -47.29
C HIS A 641 -8.42 17.25 -45.97
N HIS A 642 -8.85 16.06 -45.58
CA HIS A 642 -9.33 15.80 -44.23
C HIS A 642 -8.15 15.41 -43.33
N THR A 643 -8.10 15.89 -42.08
CA THR A 643 -6.97 15.64 -41.17
C THR A 643 -6.70 14.15 -40.90
N ALA A 644 -7.75 13.32 -40.98
CA ALA A 644 -7.68 11.85 -40.90
C ALA A 644 -7.06 11.14 -42.12
N GLN A 645 -7.07 11.78 -43.29
CA GLN A 645 -6.65 11.20 -44.58
C GLN A 645 -5.54 12.06 -45.18
N TRP A 646 -4.65 12.55 -44.33
CA TRP A 646 -3.54 13.38 -44.75
C TRP A 646 -2.58 12.57 -45.65
N PRO A 647 -2.18 13.10 -46.82
CA PRO A 647 -1.24 12.41 -47.71
C PRO A 647 0.09 12.11 -47.01
N GLN A 648 0.58 10.87 -47.13
CA GLN A 648 1.87 10.46 -46.56
C GLN A 648 3.07 11.19 -47.21
N SER A 649 2.90 11.66 -48.44
CA SER A 649 3.89 12.50 -49.15
C SER A 649 3.98 13.94 -48.63
N GLY A 650 3.11 14.33 -47.69
CA GLY A 650 2.92 15.72 -47.29
C GLY A 650 2.03 16.50 -48.26
N VAL A 651 1.69 17.74 -47.86
CA VAL A 651 0.91 18.70 -48.64
C VAL A 651 1.68 20.01 -48.65
N GLU A 652 1.85 20.62 -49.83
CA GLU A 652 2.53 21.90 -49.98
C GLU A 652 1.60 23.04 -49.53
N LEU A 653 1.82 23.54 -48.32
CA LEU A 653 1.02 24.63 -47.71
C LEU A 653 1.71 25.99 -47.78
N ALA A 654 3.03 26.03 -47.98
CA ALA A 654 3.80 27.27 -47.95
C ALA A 654 3.36 28.24 -49.07
N GLY A 655 3.12 29.49 -48.72
CA GLY A 655 2.71 30.54 -49.65
C GLY A 655 1.32 30.35 -50.28
N LYS A 656 0.49 29.43 -49.77
CA LYS A 656 -0.88 29.19 -50.26
C LYS A 656 -1.93 29.92 -49.42
N ARG A 657 -3.10 30.17 -50.01
CA ARG A 657 -4.32 30.58 -49.29
C ARG A 657 -5.05 29.35 -48.80
N ILE A 658 -5.21 29.23 -47.49
CA ILE A 658 -5.66 28.00 -46.85
C ILE A 658 -6.91 28.27 -46.03
N GLY A 659 -7.96 27.48 -46.25
CA GLY A 659 -9.15 27.46 -45.41
C GLY A 659 -9.11 26.25 -44.47
N VAL A 660 -9.33 26.43 -43.17
CA VAL A 660 -9.48 25.33 -42.20
C VAL A 660 -10.91 25.35 -41.66
N ILE A 661 -11.67 24.30 -41.91
CA ILE A 661 -13.03 24.14 -41.36
C ILE A 661 -12.98 23.26 -40.13
N GLY A 662 -13.27 23.85 -38.97
CA GLY A 662 -13.28 23.18 -37.68
C GLY A 662 -12.01 23.45 -36.86
N THR A 663 -12.22 23.59 -35.56
CA THR A 663 -11.19 23.94 -34.58
C THR A 663 -10.97 22.85 -33.54
N GLY A 664 -11.47 21.62 -33.73
CA GLY A 664 -11.23 20.52 -32.78
C GLY A 664 -9.74 20.17 -32.63
N ALA A 665 -9.40 19.16 -31.83
CA ALA A 665 -8.00 18.81 -31.51
C ALA A 665 -7.05 18.75 -32.74
N SER A 666 -7.46 18.13 -33.85
CA SER A 666 -6.65 18.11 -35.09
C SER A 666 -6.60 19.45 -35.82
N GLY A 667 -7.65 20.28 -35.74
CA GLY A 667 -7.68 21.62 -36.30
C GLY A 667 -6.73 22.56 -35.56
N VAL A 668 -6.74 22.55 -34.23
CA VAL A 668 -5.80 23.31 -33.39
C VAL A 668 -4.35 23.05 -33.77
N GLN A 669 -3.98 21.78 -33.99
CA GLN A 669 -2.63 21.40 -34.41
C GLN A 669 -2.29 21.92 -35.81
N VAL A 670 -3.18 21.70 -36.80
CA VAL A 670 -2.93 22.15 -38.17
C VAL A 670 -2.86 23.67 -38.29
N ILE A 671 -3.73 24.41 -37.58
CA ILE A 671 -3.77 25.88 -37.60
C ILE A 671 -2.43 26.46 -37.15
N GLN A 672 -1.84 25.91 -36.08
CA GLN A 672 -0.57 26.38 -35.52
C GLN A 672 0.61 26.20 -36.47
N GLU A 673 0.69 25.04 -37.12
CA GLU A 673 1.77 24.73 -38.07
C GLU A 673 1.58 25.46 -39.41
N THR A 674 0.33 25.74 -39.79
CA THR A 674 0.02 26.33 -41.09
C THR A 674 0.16 27.85 -41.11
N ALA A 675 -0.23 28.53 -40.03
CA ALA A 675 -0.27 29.99 -40.00
C ALA A 675 1.07 30.68 -40.34
N PRO A 676 2.24 30.23 -39.84
CA PRO A 676 3.52 30.88 -40.13
C PRO A 676 3.98 30.75 -41.59
N ILE A 677 3.46 29.76 -42.33
CA ILE A 677 3.92 29.42 -43.69
C ILE A 677 2.90 29.77 -44.77
N ALA A 678 1.62 29.94 -44.41
CA ALA A 678 0.55 30.27 -45.35
C ALA A 678 0.67 31.72 -45.86
N ALA A 679 0.34 31.95 -47.13
CA ALA A 679 0.14 33.32 -47.62
C ALA A 679 -1.05 33.98 -46.93
N HIS A 680 -2.12 33.21 -46.69
CA HIS A 680 -3.26 33.62 -45.87
C HIS A 680 -3.96 32.39 -45.29
N LEU A 681 -4.34 32.43 -44.02
CA LEU A 681 -5.08 31.37 -43.34
C LEU A 681 -6.46 31.88 -42.90
N THR A 682 -7.53 31.22 -43.31
CA THR A 682 -8.89 31.48 -42.81
C THR A 682 -9.39 30.28 -42.02
N VAL A 683 -9.75 30.51 -40.76
CA VAL A 683 -10.26 29.49 -39.83
C VAL A 683 -11.75 29.67 -39.67
N PHE A 684 -12.54 28.65 -40.02
CA PHE A 684 -13.98 28.62 -39.83
C PHE A 684 -14.30 27.88 -38.53
N GLN A 685 -14.68 28.64 -37.50
CA GLN A 685 -14.95 28.13 -36.16
C GLN A 685 -16.45 28.12 -35.90
N ARG A 686 -16.97 26.98 -35.43
CA ARG A 686 -18.32 26.91 -34.86
C ARG A 686 -18.30 27.04 -33.35
N THR A 687 -17.42 26.31 -32.69
CA THR A 687 -17.32 26.32 -31.23
C THR A 687 -15.88 26.65 -30.85
N PRO A 688 -15.62 27.67 -30.03
CA PRO A 688 -14.28 27.94 -29.50
C PRO A 688 -13.80 26.78 -28.63
N ASN A 689 -12.47 26.59 -28.56
CA ASN A 689 -11.87 25.52 -27.78
C ASN A 689 -11.23 26.05 -26.52
N PHE A 690 -11.29 25.22 -25.48
CA PHE A 690 -10.50 25.37 -24.28
C PHE A 690 -9.17 24.64 -24.53
N ALA A 691 -8.08 25.38 -24.72
CA ALA A 691 -6.78 24.80 -25.04
C ALA A 691 -5.71 25.28 -24.05
N LEU A 692 -4.88 24.37 -23.54
CA LEU A 692 -3.88 24.59 -22.50
C LEU A 692 -2.46 24.51 -23.09
N PRO A 693 -1.53 25.37 -22.66
CA PRO A 693 -0.15 25.33 -23.13
C PRO A 693 0.52 23.95 -22.93
N MET A 694 1.27 23.55 -23.94
CA MET A 694 2.13 22.37 -23.99
C MET A 694 3.54 22.88 -24.27
N HIS A 695 4.31 23.06 -23.21
CA HIS A 695 5.70 23.50 -23.33
C HIS A 695 6.55 22.38 -23.98
N GLN A 696 7.48 22.76 -24.87
CA GLN A 696 8.48 21.86 -25.44
C GLN A 696 9.88 22.23 -24.97
N CYS A 697 10.59 21.28 -24.39
CA CYS A 697 11.96 21.36 -23.91
C CYS A 697 12.75 20.17 -24.45
N LYS A 698 14.00 20.46 -24.81
CA LYS A 698 14.90 19.49 -25.42
C LYS A 698 15.64 18.75 -24.31
N VAL A 699 15.35 17.46 -24.16
CA VAL A 699 16.11 16.55 -23.29
C VAL A 699 17.35 16.07 -24.05
N THR A 700 18.53 16.29 -23.48
CA THR A 700 19.81 15.83 -24.03
C THR A 700 19.90 14.30 -24.04
N GLU A 701 20.80 13.72 -24.85
CA GLU A 701 21.03 12.27 -24.88
C GLU A 701 21.45 11.73 -23.49
N VAL A 702 22.25 12.50 -22.75
CA VAL A 702 22.71 12.14 -21.41
C VAL A 702 21.54 12.05 -20.43
N GLU A 703 20.65 13.05 -20.44
CA GLU A 703 19.45 13.06 -19.59
C GLU A 703 18.49 11.92 -19.99
N GLN A 704 18.37 11.58 -21.28
CA GLN A 704 17.55 10.44 -21.71
C GLN A 704 18.05 9.10 -21.20
N VAL A 705 19.37 8.87 -21.17
CA VAL A 705 19.96 7.64 -20.61
C VAL A 705 19.69 7.57 -19.11
N GLN A 706 19.91 8.68 -18.39
CA GLN A 706 19.67 8.74 -16.95
C GLN A 706 18.19 8.52 -16.59
N LEU A 707 17.27 9.10 -17.36
CA LEU A 707 15.82 8.88 -17.19
C LEU A 707 15.43 7.40 -17.39
N LYS A 708 16.01 6.74 -18.39
CA LYS A 708 15.72 5.33 -18.70
C LYS A 708 16.21 4.40 -17.59
N GLU A 709 17.39 4.64 -17.05
CA GLU A 709 18.02 3.76 -16.05
C GLU A 709 17.46 4.01 -14.64
N GLU A 710 17.27 5.26 -14.25
CA GLU A 710 16.91 5.62 -12.87
C GLU A 710 15.39 5.75 -12.68
N LEU A 711 14.66 6.23 -13.67
CA LEU A 711 13.32 6.81 -13.46
C LEU A 711 12.17 6.07 -14.15
N TYR A 712 12.37 5.45 -15.31
CA TYR A 712 11.30 4.75 -16.03
C TYR A 712 10.59 3.65 -15.22
N PRO A 713 11.29 2.80 -14.43
CA PRO A 713 10.62 1.80 -13.60
C PRO A 713 9.73 2.41 -12.49
N ILE A 714 10.15 3.54 -11.93
CA ILE A 714 9.39 4.29 -10.91
C ILE A 714 8.15 4.91 -11.56
N ILE A 715 8.36 5.51 -12.73
CA ILE A 715 7.34 6.17 -13.51
C ILE A 715 6.21 5.21 -13.88
N PHE A 716 6.56 4.04 -14.43
CA PHE A 716 5.56 3.05 -14.82
C PHE A 716 4.79 2.46 -13.63
N ARG A 717 5.39 2.42 -12.43
CA ARG A 717 4.67 2.02 -11.21
C ARG A 717 3.74 3.12 -10.70
N ARG A 718 4.14 4.39 -10.79
CA ARG A 718 3.36 5.53 -10.28
C ARG A 718 2.21 5.97 -11.18
N ARG A 719 2.30 5.74 -12.49
CA ARG A 719 1.24 6.16 -13.42
C ARG A 719 -0.07 5.38 -13.20
N THR A 720 0.02 4.08 -12.95
CA THR A 720 -1.10 3.14 -12.87
C THR A 720 -2.17 3.46 -11.82
N PRO A 721 -1.83 3.90 -10.58
CA PRO A 721 -2.82 4.29 -9.58
C PRO A 721 -3.47 5.66 -9.80
N THR A 722 -3.12 6.41 -10.85
CA THR A 722 -3.73 7.73 -11.11
C THR A 722 -4.97 7.64 -11.99
N LEU A 723 -5.89 8.61 -11.84
CA LEU A 723 -7.16 8.67 -12.57
C LEU A 723 -7.01 8.48 -14.09
N ALA A 724 -5.99 9.11 -14.68
CA ALA A 724 -5.74 9.09 -16.12
C ALA A 724 -4.56 8.19 -16.55
N GLY A 725 -3.93 7.43 -15.64
CA GLY A 725 -2.73 6.66 -16.00
C GLY A 725 -1.51 7.54 -16.33
N ALA A 726 -1.41 8.73 -15.74
CA ALA A 726 -0.36 9.73 -15.92
C ALA A 726 0.43 9.94 -14.62
N LEU A 727 1.59 10.61 -14.64
CA LEU A 727 2.45 10.73 -13.45
C LEU A 727 2.02 11.80 -12.44
N TRP A 728 0.99 12.59 -12.73
CA TRP A 728 0.52 13.64 -11.84
C TRP A 728 -0.43 13.06 -10.80
N SER A 729 0.03 13.09 -9.55
CA SER A 729 -0.80 12.78 -8.38
C SER A 729 -1.84 13.88 -8.19
N PRO A 730 -3.06 13.56 -7.74
CA PRO A 730 -3.92 14.58 -7.17
C PRO A 730 -3.19 15.30 -6.05
N VAL A 731 -3.34 16.62 -6.00
CA VAL A 731 -3.12 17.36 -4.77
C VAL A 731 -4.14 16.77 -3.79
N GLY A 732 -3.68 16.25 -2.65
CA GLY A 732 -4.57 15.59 -1.67
C GLY A 732 -5.61 16.53 -1.04
N THR A 733 -5.50 17.83 -1.35
CA THR A 733 -6.39 18.90 -0.90
C THR A 733 -7.16 19.44 -2.12
N PRO A 734 -8.50 19.46 -2.08
CA PRO A 734 -9.33 20.12 -3.09
C PRO A 734 -8.86 21.55 -3.38
N LEU A 735 -8.90 21.97 -4.64
CA LEU A 735 -8.42 23.29 -5.08
C LEU A 735 -9.10 24.43 -4.30
N LEU A 736 -10.40 24.32 -4.03
CA LEU A 736 -11.14 25.34 -3.27
C LEU A 736 -10.89 25.30 -1.75
N GLU A 737 -10.23 24.27 -1.24
CA GLU A 737 -9.80 24.20 0.17
C GLU A 737 -8.41 24.84 0.39
N LEU A 738 -7.66 25.12 -0.67
CA LEU A 738 -6.44 25.91 -0.61
C LEU A 738 -6.74 27.39 -0.32
N THR A 739 -5.79 28.11 0.27
CA THR A 739 -5.90 29.56 0.43
C THR A 739 -5.92 30.27 -0.93
N PRO A 740 -6.49 31.48 -1.06
CA PRO A 740 -6.51 32.21 -2.34
C PRO A 740 -5.13 32.41 -2.98
N GLU A 741 -4.10 32.59 -2.16
CA GLU A 741 -2.71 32.71 -2.63
C GLU A 741 -2.18 31.37 -3.17
N GLU A 742 -2.41 30.26 -2.47
CA GLU A 742 -2.04 28.91 -2.93
C GLU A 742 -2.81 28.53 -4.19
N GLN A 743 -4.11 28.81 -4.27
CA GLN A 743 -4.92 28.60 -5.48
C GLN A 743 -4.29 29.29 -6.69
N CYS A 744 -3.93 30.57 -6.55
CA CYS A 744 -3.31 31.34 -7.61
C CYS A 744 -1.96 30.77 -8.01
N LEU A 745 -1.07 30.48 -7.04
CA LEU A 745 0.24 29.91 -7.29
C LEU A 745 0.17 28.53 -7.95
N THR A 746 -0.77 27.68 -7.51
CA THR A 746 -1.01 26.36 -8.10
C THR A 746 -1.48 26.46 -9.55
N LEU A 747 -2.46 27.34 -9.84
CA LEU A 747 -2.92 27.53 -11.22
C LEU A 747 -1.88 28.19 -12.12
N GLU A 748 -1.07 29.12 -11.59
CA GLU A 748 0.06 29.72 -12.29
C GLU A 748 1.16 28.69 -12.59
N ASP A 749 1.52 27.83 -11.64
CA ASP A 749 2.46 26.72 -11.88
C ASP A 749 1.92 25.78 -12.96
N LEU A 750 0.62 25.43 -12.93
CA LEU A 750 0.00 24.60 -13.97
C LEU A 750 0.08 25.24 -15.35
N TRP A 751 -0.15 26.55 -15.45
CA TRP A 751 -0.11 27.29 -16.71
C TRP A 751 1.31 27.43 -17.27
N VAL A 752 2.28 27.73 -16.41
CA VAL A 752 3.66 28.04 -16.83
C VAL A 752 4.51 26.78 -16.99
N HIS A 753 4.29 25.77 -16.15
CA HIS A 753 5.25 24.68 -15.97
C HIS A 753 4.67 23.28 -16.20
N ARG A 754 3.38 23.10 -16.53
CA ARG A 754 2.74 21.77 -16.55
C ARG A 754 1.94 21.52 -17.82
N THR A 755 1.59 20.25 -18.04
CA THR A 755 0.87 19.79 -19.24
C THR A 755 -0.64 19.78 -19.04
N PHE A 756 -1.38 19.70 -20.16
CA PHE A 756 -2.83 19.46 -20.20
C PHE A 756 -3.34 18.40 -19.20
N TRP A 757 -2.60 17.30 -18.99
CA TRP A 757 -3.01 16.24 -18.06
C TRP A 757 -2.95 16.63 -16.58
N ALA A 758 -2.19 17.66 -16.22
CA ALA A 758 -2.05 18.13 -14.84
C ALA A 758 -3.31 18.82 -14.31
N ILE A 759 -4.16 19.37 -15.19
CA ILE A 759 -5.44 19.95 -14.76
C ILE A 759 -6.40 18.87 -14.25
N LEU A 760 -6.31 17.65 -14.77
CA LEU A 760 -7.08 16.50 -14.30
C LEU A 760 -6.56 15.93 -12.97
N ALA A 761 -5.51 16.50 -12.39
CA ALA A 761 -5.10 16.20 -11.02
C ALA A 761 -6.14 16.67 -9.98
N PHE A 762 -6.99 17.65 -10.32
CA PHE A 762 -8.12 18.05 -9.49
C PHE A 762 -9.39 17.42 -10.07
N SER A 763 -9.71 16.21 -9.62
CA SER A 763 -10.87 15.46 -10.13
C SER A 763 -12.19 16.20 -9.92
N GLU A 764 -12.28 17.07 -8.93
CA GLU A 764 -13.47 17.90 -8.66
C GLU A 764 -13.77 18.94 -9.75
N ILE A 765 -12.81 19.29 -10.62
CA ILE A 765 -13.10 20.14 -11.79
C ILE A 765 -14.16 19.50 -12.70
N LEU A 766 -14.28 18.17 -12.63
CA LEU A 766 -15.21 17.40 -13.46
C LEU A 766 -16.60 17.23 -12.83
N SER A 767 -16.75 17.50 -11.53
CA SER A 767 -17.97 17.22 -10.76
C SER A 767 -18.49 18.41 -9.92
N ASP A 768 -17.65 19.37 -9.55
CA ASP A 768 -18.02 20.58 -8.79
C ASP A 768 -18.00 21.83 -9.68
N GLU A 769 -19.17 22.45 -9.81
CA GLU A 769 -19.43 23.58 -10.71
C GLU A 769 -18.61 24.81 -10.33
N ARG A 770 -18.37 25.04 -9.03
CA ARG A 770 -17.60 26.19 -8.53
C ARG A 770 -16.12 26.06 -8.88
N THR A 771 -15.55 24.87 -8.69
CA THR A 771 -14.16 24.58 -9.04
C THR A 771 -13.97 24.70 -10.55
N ASN A 772 -14.91 24.13 -11.32
CA ASN A 772 -14.90 24.25 -12.78
C ASN A 772 -14.91 25.70 -13.25
N GLU A 773 -15.83 26.52 -12.71
CA GLU A 773 -15.95 27.94 -13.04
C GLU A 773 -14.69 28.72 -12.63
N PHE A 774 -14.11 28.45 -11.46
CA PHE A 774 -12.90 29.08 -10.98
C PHE A 774 -11.71 28.86 -11.93
N VAL A 775 -11.46 27.59 -12.28
CA VAL A 775 -10.37 27.22 -13.20
C VAL A 775 -10.62 27.78 -14.60
N TYR A 776 -11.87 27.75 -15.06
CA TYR A 776 -12.24 28.32 -16.35
C TYR A 776 -12.00 29.84 -16.42
N ASN A 777 -12.37 30.57 -15.37
CA ASN A 777 -12.16 32.01 -15.29
C ASN A 777 -10.66 32.37 -15.32
N PHE A 778 -9.83 31.63 -14.56
CA PHE A 778 -8.38 31.80 -14.61
C PHE A 778 -7.83 31.62 -16.03
N TRP A 779 -8.23 30.54 -16.71
CA TRP A 779 -7.82 30.27 -18.09
C TRP A 779 -8.30 31.35 -19.07
N ARG A 780 -9.56 31.76 -18.97
CA ARG A 780 -10.14 32.79 -19.84
C ARG A 780 -9.34 34.07 -19.75
N ASP A 781 -8.94 34.45 -18.54
CA ASP A 781 -8.13 35.64 -18.31
C ASP A 781 -6.72 35.52 -18.90
N LYS A 782 -6.14 34.32 -18.92
CA LYS A 782 -4.87 34.05 -19.60
C LYS A 782 -4.99 34.16 -21.12
N VAL A 783 -5.98 33.50 -21.72
CA VAL A 783 -6.19 33.55 -23.19
C VAL A 783 -6.51 34.95 -23.67
N ARG A 784 -7.34 35.71 -22.94
CA ARG A 784 -7.63 37.12 -23.27
C ARG A 784 -6.36 37.98 -23.31
N LYS A 785 -5.36 37.70 -22.45
CA LYS A 785 -4.07 38.38 -22.44
C LYS A 785 -3.18 38.01 -23.64
N CYS A 786 -3.33 36.80 -24.19
CA CYS A 786 -2.59 36.36 -25.38
C CYS A 786 -3.11 36.96 -26.69
N ILE A 787 -4.35 37.47 -26.73
CA ILE A 787 -4.99 37.98 -27.97
C ILE A 787 -4.99 39.51 -27.99
N ALA A 788 -4.42 40.11 -29.02
CA ALA A 788 -4.30 41.57 -29.15
C ALA A 788 -5.63 42.24 -29.56
N ASP A 789 -6.38 41.66 -30.49
CA ASP A 789 -7.65 42.21 -30.99
C ASP A 789 -8.82 41.94 -30.02
N PRO A 790 -9.47 42.99 -29.45
CA PRO A 790 -10.63 42.83 -28.57
C PRO A 790 -11.80 42.07 -29.20
N ARG A 791 -12.01 42.16 -30.51
CA ARG A 791 -13.10 41.43 -31.20
C ARG A 791 -12.82 39.94 -31.30
N MET A 792 -11.55 39.54 -31.43
CA MET A 792 -11.16 38.14 -31.46
C MET A 792 -11.18 37.49 -30.06
N ARG A 793 -10.92 38.26 -29.00
CA ARG A 793 -10.99 37.79 -27.61
C ARG A 793 -12.33 37.13 -27.29
N GLU A 794 -13.42 37.79 -27.63
CA GLU A 794 -14.78 37.28 -27.36
C GLU A 794 -15.12 36.04 -28.18
N LYS A 795 -14.55 35.91 -29.39
CA LYS A 795 -14.77 34.76 -30.27
C LYS A 795 -13.94 33.53 -29.88
N LEU A 796 -12.80 33.72 -29.22
CA LEU A 796 -11.86 32.64 -28.86
C LEU A 796 -11.95 32.22 -27.38
N ALA A 797 -12.50 33.07 -26.51
CA ALA A 797 -12.64 32.83 -25.07
C ALA A 797 -14.09 33.10 -24.59
N PRO A 798 -15.05 32.18 -24.82
CA PRO A 798 -16.47 32.40 -24.55
C PRO A 798 -16.78 32.47 -23.03
N GLU A 799 -18.04 32.74 -22.67
CA GLU A 799 -18.46 32.77 -21.25
C GLU A 799 -18.70 31.37 -20.65
N THR A 800 -19.00 30.36 -21.45
CA THR A 800 -19.32 29.01 -20.98
C THR A 800 -18.15 28.04 -21.11
N ALA A 801 -17.87 27.28 -20.04
CA ALA A 801 -16.69 26.42 -19.94
C ALA A 801 -16.78 25.15 -20.82
N PRO A 802 -15.92 24.99 -21.85
CA PRO A 802 -15.78 23.74 -22.58
C PRO A 802 -14.62 22.89 -22.03
N LEU A 803 -14.55 21.63 -22.49
CA LEU A 803 -13.50 20.65 -22.13
C LEU A 803 -12.11 21.03 -22.67
N PRO A 804 -11.02 20.81 -21.90
CA PRO A 804 -9.67 21.21 -22.31
C PRO A 804 -9.05 20.27 -23.37
N PHE A 805 -8.11 20.81 -24.15
CA PHE A 805 -7.14 20.07 -24.97
C PHE A 805 -5.75 20.74 -24.85
N GLY A 806 -4.66 20.07 -25.24
CA GLY A 806 -3.33 20.70 -25.26
C GLY A 806 -3.05 21.50 -26.55
N GLU A 807 -2.38 22.64 -26.45
CA GLU A 807 -1.91 23.49 -27.56
C GLU A 807 -0.51 24.05 -27.28
N GLN A 808 0.26 24.52 -28.27
CA GLN A 808 1.57 25.12 -28.03
C GLN A 808 1.53 26.66 -28.14
N ARG A 809 0.91 27.18 -29.21
CA ARG A 809 0.78 28.61 -29.54
C ARG A 809 -0.51 28.95 -30.30
N TYR A 810 -1.59 28.22 -30.04
CA TYR A 810 -2.84 28.31 -30.80
C TYR A 810 -3.45 29.72 -30.77
N PHE A 811 -3.49 30.35 -29.61
CA PHE A 811 -4.14 31.65 -29.47
C PHE A 811 -3.29 32.78 -30.05
N GLU A 812 -1.97 32.69 -29.94
CA GLU A 812 -1.01 33.68 -30.48
C GLU A 812 -1.05 33.74 -32.01
N VAL A 813 -1.41 32.64 -32.68
CA VAL A 813 -1.55 32.58 -34.14
C VAL A 813 -2.56 33.60 -34.65
N PHE A 814 -3.63 33.87 -33.92
CA PHE A 814 -4.67 34.83 -34.33
C PHE A 814 -4.20 36.29 -34.26
N ASN A 815 -3.03 36.57 -33.67
CA ASN A 815 -2.41 37.89 -33.74
C ASN A 815 -1.64 38.13 -35.05
N GLN A 816 -1.43 37.10 -35.87
CA GLN A 816 -0.69 37.24 -37.12
C GLN A 816 -1.56 37.95 -38.18
N PRO A 817 -1.00 38.88 -38.96
CA PRO A 817 -1.77 39.69 -39.91
C PRO A 817 -2.34 38.89 -41.09
N ASN A 818 -1.82 37.69 -41.35
CA ASN A 818 -2.25 36.78 -42.41
C ASN A 818 -3.31 35.75 -41.94
N VAL A 819 -3.85 35.89 -40.73
CA VAL A 819 -4.84 34.95 -40.16
C VAL A 819 -6.19 35.63 -40.01
N THR A 820 -7.27 34.94 -40.38
CA THR A 820 -8.65 35.40 -40.26
C THR A 820 -9.50 34.35 -39.57
N LEU A 821 -10.25 34.75 -38.54
CA LEU A 821 -11.24 33.91 -37.88
C LEU A 821 -12.64 34.25 -38.36
N VAL A 822 -13.37 33.24 -38.84
CA VAL A 822 -14.78 33.33 -39.25
C VAL A 822 -15.63 32.57 -38.24
N ASP A 823 -16.54 33.27 -37.58
CA ASP A 823 -17.49 32.68 -36.65
C ASP A 823 -18.72 32.18 -37.41
N LEU A 824 -18.92 30.87 -37.42
CA LEU A 824 -20.00 30.22 -38.14
C LEU A 824 -21.37 30.39 -37.49
N HIS A 825 -21.46 30.90 -36.25
CA HIS A 825 -22.74 31.32 -35.67
C HIS A 825 -23.23 32.63 -36.27
N GLU A 826 -22.32 33.57 -36.54
CA GLU A 826 -22.62 34.86 -37.15
C GLU A 826 -22.77 34.74 -38.68
N THR A 827 -21.81 34.07 -39.32
CA THR A 827 -21.71 33.95 -40.78
C THR A 827 -21.58 32.48 -41.22
N PRO A 828 -22.67 31.69 -41.21
CA PRO A 828 -22.65 30.29 -41.65
C PRO A 828 -22.15 30.11 -43.09
N ILE A 829 -21.52 28.97 -43.37
CA ILE A 829 -21.17 28.53 -44.73
C ILE A 829 -22.45 28.17 -45.47
N LEU A 830 -22.66 28.76 -46.65
CA LEU A 830 -23.80 28.46 -47.52
C LEU A 830 -23.45 27.38 -48.55
N GLU A 831 -22.31 27.56 -49.23
CA GLU A 831 -21.84 26.68 -50.30
C GLU A 831 -20.31 26.77 -50.41
N ILE A 832 -19.72 25.72 -50.97
CA ILE A 832 -18.34 25.70 -51.45
C ILE A 832 -18.40 26.00 -52.95
N THR A 833 -17.80 27.11 -53.36
CA THR A 833 -17.72 27.51 -54.77
C THR A 833 -16.53 26.84 -55.45
N PRO A 834 -16.40 26.91 -56.78
CA PRO A 834 -15.20 26.44 -57.47
C PRO A 834 -13.89 27.08 -56.98
N ARG A 835 -13.96 28.26 -56.35
CA ARG A 835 -12.78 29.03 -55.91
C ARG A 835 -12.59 29.07 -54.39
N GLY A 836 -13.57 28.64 -53.59
CA GLY A 836 -13.45 28.65 -52.13
C GLY A 836 -14.78 28.52 -51.39
N VAL A 837 -14.98 29.28 -50.31
CA VAL A 837 -16.12 29.16 -49.39
C VAL A 837 -16.95 30.43 -49.42
N LYS A 838 -18.26 30.30 -49.60
CA LYS A 838 -19.19 31.43 -49.54
C LYS A 838 -20.00 31.41 -48.25
N THR A 839 -19.97 32.52 -47.54
CA THR A 839 -20.63 32.70 -46.24
C THR A 839 -21.91 33.53 -46.39
N LYS A 840 -22.78 33.46 -45.37
CA LYS A 840 -24.11 34.10 -45.37
C LYS A 840 -24.11 35.62 -45.54
N ASP A 841 -23.03 36.28 -45.12
CA ASP A 841 -22.80 37.72 -45.29
C ASP A 841 -22.48 38.13 -46.74
N GLY A 842 -22.41 37.17 -47.66
CA GLY A 842 -22.17 37.41 -49.08
C GLY A 842 -20.68 37.43 -49.47
N MET A 843 -19.76 37.22 -48.52
CA MET A 843 -18.34 37.10 -48.83
C MET A 843 -18.00 35.74 -49.47
N GLU A 844 -17.10 35.76 -50.45
CA GLU A 844 -16.47 34.56 -51.02
C GLU A 844 -15.00 34.55 -50.62
N HIS A 845 -14.63 33.67 -49.69
CA HIS A 845 -13.25 33.45 -49.29
C HIS A 845 -12.61 32.46 -50.26
N THR A 846 -11.54 32.87 -50.96
CA THR A 846 -10.92 32.03 -52.00
C THR A 846 -9.68 31.30 -51.48
N PHE A 847 -9.55 30.02 -51.85
CA PHE A 847 -8.54 29.12 -51.29
C PHE A 847 -7.86 28.29 -52.37
N ASP A 848 -6.57 28.01 -52.15
CA ASP A 848 -5.82 27.04 -52.95
C ASP A 848 -5.93 25.64 -52.31
N VAL A 849 -6.06 25.59 -50.97
CA VAL A 849 -6.22 24.36 -50.18
C VAL A 849 -7.32 24.54 -49.13
N LEU A 850 -8.20 23.54 -49.00
CA LEU A 850 -9.22 23.46 -47.97
C LEU A 850 -8.96 22.26 -47.06
N VAL A 851 -8.73 22.52 -45.78
CA VAL A 851 -8.53 21.51 -44.74
C VAL A 851 -9.83 21.28 -43.97
N LEU A 852 -10.26 20.03 -43.90
CA LEU A 852 -11.42 19.60 -43.14
C LEU A 852 -10.96 18.98 -41.81
N ALA A 853 -11.15 19.73 -40.71
CA ALA A 853 -10.90 19.31 -39.34
C ALA A 853 -12.23 19.08 -38.61
N THR A 854 -13.13 18.32 -39.26
CA THR A 854 -14.56 18.19 -38.91
C THR A 854 -14.86 17.03 -37.96
N GLY A 855 -13.84 16.35 -37.46
CA GLY A 855 -13.95 15.33 -36.41
C GLY A 855 -14.18 13.91 -36.93
N PHE A 856 -14.59 13.03 -36.01
CA PHE A 856 -14.68 11.58 -36.24
C PHE A 856 -15.92 11.02 -35.57
N ASP A 857 -16.44 9.91 -36.11
CA ASP A 857 -17.31 9.00 -35.35
C ASP A 857 -16.42 8.22 -34.36
N ALA A 858 -16.11 8.86 -33.23
CA ALA A 858 -15.14 8.35 -32.27
C ALA A 858 -15.63 7.06 -31.59
N LEU A 859 -14.68 6.18 -31.25
CA LEU A 859 -14.85 4.91 -30.55
C LEU A 859 -15.65 3.89 -31.37
N SER A 860 -16.98 3.99 -31.36
CA SER A 860 -17.84 3.01 -32.03
C SER A 860 -17.70 3.05 -33.56
N GLY A 861 -17.38 4.21 -34.15
CA GLY A 861 -17.19 4.36 -35.60
C GLY A 861 -16.04 3.53 -36.18
N SER A 862 -14.98 3.32 -35.39
CA SER A 862 -13.85 2.49 -35.79
C SER A 862 -14.19 1.00 -35.90
N ILE A 863 -15.22 0.56 -35.17
CA ILE A 863 -15.72 -0.81 -35.20
C ILE A 863 -16.83 -0.95 -36.25
N SER A 864 -17.78 -0.01 -36.28
CA SER A 864 -18.95 -0.04 -37.19
C SER A 864 -18.59 0.11 -38.67
N LYS A 865 -17.39 0.59 -39.01
CA LYS A 865 -16.92 0.62 -40.41
C LYS A 865 -16.62 -0.79 -40.97
N ILE A 866 -16.50 -1.79 -40.11
CA ILE A 866 -16.33 -3.20 -40.50
C ILE A 866 -17.70 -3.85 -40.40
N ASN A 867 -18.14 -4.55 -41.45
CA ASN A 867 -19.40 -5.29 -41.43
C ASN A 867 -19.27 -6.55 -40.54
N ILE A 868 -19.35 -6.37 -39.22
CA ILE A 868 -19.18 -7.42 -38.21
C ILE A 868 -20.56 -7.96 -37.85
N LYS A 869 -20.77 -9.26 -38.04
CA LYS A 869 -22.04 -9.95 -37.80
C LYS A 869 -21.90 -11.04 -36.75
N GLY A 870 -22.78 -10.99 -35.75
CA GLY A 870 -22.83 -11.90 -34.63
C GLY A 870 -23.52 -13.23 -34.94
N THR A 871 -24.00 -13.91 -33.90
CA THR A 871 -24.65 -15.23 -34.01
C THR A 871 -26.00 -15.22 -34.74
N ASP A 872 -26.65 -14.06 -34.80
CA ASP A 872 -27.97 -13.85 -35.42
C ASP A 872 -27.89 -13.16 -36.80
N ASP A 873 -26.69 -13.07 -37.38
CA ASP A 873 -26.36 -12.33 -38.61
C ASP A 873 -26.65 -10.81 -38.53
N THR A 874 -26.97 -10.28 -37.35
CA THR A 874 -27.17 -8.85 -37.12
C THR A 874 -25.81 -8.13 -37.15
N PRO A 875 -25.66 -7.07 -37.96
CA PRO A 875 -24.49 -6.19 -37.91
C PRO A 875 -24.35 -5.45 -36.57
N ILE A 876 -23.11 -5.26 -36.10
CA ILE A 876 -22.84 -4.60 -34.81
C ILE A 876 -23.27 -3.13 -34.78
N ASP A 877 -23.20 -2.46 -35.92
CA ASP A 877 -23.68 -1.10 -36.09
C ASP A 877 -25.20 -1.01 -35.99
N GLU A 878 -25.93 -1.99 -36.54
CA GLU A 878 -27.37 -2.14 -36.36
C GLU A 878 -27.72 -2.35 -34.88
N LYS A 879 -27.03 -3.27 -34.17
CA LYS A 879 -27.22 -3.50 -32.72
C LYS A 879 -27.10 -2.20 -31.93
N TRP A 880 -26.05 -1.43 -32.17
CA TRP A 880 -25.79 -0.20 -31.42
C TRP A 880 -26.61 1.01 -31.88
N SER A 881 -27.09 1.03 -33.12
CA SER A 881 -27.89 2.15 -33.67
C SER A 881 -29.23 2.34 -32.93
N SER A 882 -29.89 1.25 -32.55
CA SER A 882 -31.25 1.29 -31.97
C SER A 882 -31.26 1.55 -30.46
N LYS A 883 -30.30 0.99 -29.72
CA LYS A 883 -30.26 1.01 -28.24
C LYS A 883 -29.08 1.78 -27.64
N GLY A 884 -28.19 2.32 -28.46
CA GLY A 884 -26.91 2.88 -28.01
C GLY A 884 -25.83 1.81 -27.93
N VAL A 885 -24.58 2.24 -27.72
CA VAL A 885 -23.46 1.31 -27.58
C VAL A 885 -23.61 0.51 -26.30
N ALA A 886 -23.42 -0.80 -26.40
CA ALA A 886 -23.55 -1.72 -25.29
C ALA A 886 -22.42 -2.75 -25.34
N THR A 887 -21.66 -2.79 -24.25
CA THR A 887 -20.48 -3.64 -24.06
C THR A 887 -20.45 -4.17 -22.62
N TYR A 888 -19.56 -5.11 -22.35
CA TYR A 888 -19.18 -5.51 -21.01
C TYR A 888 -17.71 -5.19 -20.76
N LEU A 889 -17.43 -4.44 -19.68
CA LEU A 889 -16.11 -3.91 -19.32
C LEU A 889 -15.43 -3.08 -20.42
N GLY A 890 -16.16 -2.66 -21.45
CA GLY A 890 -15.58 -2.01 -22.64
C GLY A 890 -14.64 -2.91 -23.46
N LEU A 891 -14.71 -4.23 -23.27
CA LEU A 891 -13.77 -5.19 -23.87
C LEU A 891 -14.45 -6.20 -24.80
N THR A 892 -15.73 -6.51 -24.58
CA THR A 892 -16.52 -7.47 -25.38
C THR A 892 -18.02 -7.13 -25.32
N CYS A 893 -18.88 -7.86 -26.01
CA CYS A 893 -20.33 -7.64 -26.00
C CYS A 893 -21.14 -8.92 -26.30
N ALA A 894 -22.39 -8.96 -25.85
CA ALA A 894 -23.32 -10.06 -26.10
C ALA A 894 -23.74 -10.13 -27.58
N GLY A 895 -23.94 -11.32 -28.11
CA GLY A 895 -24.23 -11.64 -29.52
C GLY A 895 -22.98 -11.86 -30.40
N TYR A 896 -21.77 -11.58 -29.89
CA TYR A 896 -20.51 -11.58 -30.67
C TYR A 896 -19.44 -12.42 -29.97
N PRO A 897 -19.55 -13.77 -30.01
CA PRO A 897 -18.69 -14.66 -29.25
C PRO A 897 -17.23 -14.59 -29.68
N ASN A 898 -16.31 -14.83 -28.76
CA ASN A 898 -14.86 -14.84 -29.00
C ASN A 898 -14.30 -13.54 -29.59
N MET A 899 -15.03 -12.43 -29.48
CA MET A 899 -14.60 -11.11 -29.94
C MET A 899 -14.17 -10.24 -28.76
N PHE A 900 -13.00 -9.62 -28.90
CA PHE A 900 -12.50 -8.61 -27.98
C PHE A 900 -12.14 -7.33 -28.75
N PHE A 901 -12.26 -6.18 -28.11
CA PHE A 901 -11.88 -4.89 -28.68
C PHE A 901 -11.19 -4.02 -27.62
N PRO A 902 -9.91 -4.29 -27.29
CA PRO A 902 -9.13 -3.42 -26.40
C PRO A 902 -9.16 -1.97 -26.88
N TYR A 903 -9.19 -1.03 -25.93
CA TYR A 903 -9.32 0.40 -26.17
C TYR A 903 -10.58 0.77 -26.98
N GLY A 904 -11.66 0.00 -26.76
CA GLY A 904 -12.96 0.16 -27.39
C GLY A 904 -13.89 1.14 -26.66
N PRO A 905 -15.15 1.26 -27.12
CA PRO A 905 -16.14 2.08 -26.43
C PRO A 905 -16.44 1.52 -25.03
N GLN A 906 -16.86 2.39 -24.11
CA GLN A 906 -17.25 2.08 -22.74
C GLN A 906 -16.13 1.55 -21.83
N ALA A 907 -14.88 1.61 -22.29
CA ALA A 907 -13.69 1.57 -21.44
C ALA A 907 -13.24 3.01 -21.12
N PRO A 908 -12.20 3.27 -20.30
CA PRO A 908 -11.70 4.63 -20.02
C PRO A 908 -10.93 5.23 -21.21
N THR A 909 -11.20 4.73 -22.42
CA THR A 909 -10.63 5.13 -23.70
C THR A 909 -10.71 6.64 -23.87
N THR A 910 -9.70 7.29 -24.46
CA THR A 910 -9.60 8.75 -24.62
C THR A 910 -9.55 9.58 -23.32
N LEU A 911 -9.79 9.01 -22.13
CA LEU A 911 -9.70 9.66 -20.82
C LEU A 911 -8.46 9.24 -20.02
N CYS A 912 -7.64 8.36 -20.57
CA CYS A 912 -6.41 7.88 -19.95
C CYS A 912 -5.25 7.81 -20.95
N ASN A 913 -4.04 7.67 -20.42
CA ASN A 913 -2.84 7.38 -21.20
C ASN A 913 -3.02 6.06 -21.96
N ASN A 914 -3.00 6.15 -23.29
CA ASN A 914 -3.31 5.02 -24.18
C ASN A 914 -2.44 3.77 -23.90
N PRO A 915 -1.09 3.85 -23.86
CA PRO A 915 -0.27 2.70 -23.49
C PRO A 915 -0.62 2.06 -22.15
N ALA A 916 -0.83 2.86 -21.10
CA ALA A 916 -1.11 2.32 -19.75
C ALA A 916 -2.41 1.51 -19.70
N CYS A 917 -3.45 1.97 -20.41
CA CYS A 917 -4.72 1.26 -20.50
C CYS A 917 -4.62 0.02 -21.39
N LEU A 918 -3.95 0.14 -22.54
CA LEU A 918 -3.77 -0.97 -23.49
C LEU A 918 -2.97 -2.11 -22.88
N GLU A 919 -1.85 -1.84 -22.20
CA GLU A 919 -1.04 -2.87 -21.52
C GLU A 919 -1.92 -3.72 -20.59
N PHE A 920 -2.70 -3.07 -19.72
CA PHE A 920 -3.60 -3.76 -18.80
C PHE A 920 -4.70 -4.56 -19.51
N GLN A 921 -5.37 -3.95 -20.50
CA GLN A 921 -6.45 -4.62 -21.22
C GLN A 921 -5.95 -5.82 -22.03
N CYS A 922 -4.79 -5.69 -22.66
CA CYS A 922 -4.15 -6.79 -23.37
C CYS A 922 -3.77 -7.93 -22.42
N ASP A 923 -3.18 -7.62 -21.26
CA ASP A 923 -2.86 -8.62 -20.24
C ASP A 923 -4.12 -9.34 -19.76
N TRP A 924 -5.19 -8.60 -19.44
CA TRP A 924 -6.46 -9.18 -19.02
C TRP A 924 -7.06 -10.11 -20.10
N VAL A 925 -7.01 -9.72 -21.37
CA VAL A 925 -7.49 -10.55 -22.49
C VAL A 925 -6.63 -11.82 -22.61
N VAL A 926 -5.31 -11.71 -22.49
CA VAL A 926 -4.40 -12.88 -22.53
C VAL A 926 -4.65 -13.83 -21.36
N ASP A 927 -4.85 -13.29 -20.16
CA ASP A 927 -5.20 -14.08 -18.98
C ASP A 927 -6.54 -14.80 -19.15
N CYS A 928 -7.52 -14.14 -19.75
CA CYS A 928 -8.83 -14.73 -20.07
C CYS A 928 -8.69 -15.89 -21.07
N LEU A 929 -7.95 -15.68 -22.16
CA LEU A 929 -7.67 -16.72 -23.15
C LEU A 929 -6.88 -17.89 -22.55
N THR A 930 -5.98 -17.61 -21.61
CA THR A 930 -5.23 -18.62 -20.86
C THR A 930 -6.14 -19.42 -19.93
N TYR A 931 -7.05 -18.74 -19.23
CA TYR A 931 -8.09 -19.36 -18.41
C TYR A 931 -8.98 -20.29 -19.25
N MET A 932 -9.44 -19.84 -20.42
CA MET A 932 -10.20 -20.66 -21.36
C MET A 932 -9.43 -21.90 -21.79
N ARG A 933 -8.14 -21.75 -22.15
CA ARG A 933 -7.29 -22.86 -22.56
C ARG A 933 -7.15 -23.90 -21.46
N THR A 934 -6.87 -23.46 -20.23
CA THR A 934 -6.73 -24.32 -19.04
C THR A 934 -8.01 -25.11 -18.75
N HIS A 935 -9.16 -24.47 -18.89
CA HIS A 935 -10.47 -25.10 -18.60
C HIS A 935 -11.11 -25.79 -19.83
N LYS A 936 -10.42 -25.75 -20.98
CA LYS A 936 -10.86 -26.33 -22.26
C LYS A 936 -12.15 -25.73 -22.81
N TYR A 937 -12.38 -24.44 -22.59
CA TYR A 937 -13.47 -23.69 -23.19
C TYR A 937 -13.13 -23.31 -24.64
N THR A 938 -14.13 -23.31 -25.52
CA THR A 938 -13.97 -22.97 -26.95
C THR A 938 -14.71 -21.69 -27.34
N ARG A 939 -15.67 -21.26 -26.51
CA ARG A 939 -16.47 -20.06 -26.71
C ARG A 939 -16.55 -19.25 -25.41
N ILE A 940 -16.43 -17.93 -25.55
CA ILE A 940 -16.66 -16.91 -24.52
C ILE A 940 -17.57 -15.82 -25.06
N GLU A 941 -18.48 -15.31 -24.22
CA GLU A 941 -19.37 -14.21 -24.58
C GLU A 941 -19.92 -13.51 -23.33
N ALA A 942 -20.11 -12.20 -23.38
CA ALA A 942 -20.81 -11.48 -22.31
C ALA A 942 -22.28 -11.87 -22.24
N THR A 943 -22.84 -11.91 -21.03
CA THR A 943 -24.28 -12.05 -20.87
C THR A 943 -25.00 -10.75 -21.21
N PRO A 944 -26.23 -10.78 -21.76
CA PRO A 944 -27.04 -9.59 -21.95
C PRO A 944 -27.27 -8.80 -20.66
N GLU A 945 -27.38 -9.49 -19.52
CA GLU A 945 -27.56 -8.87 -18.21
C GLU A 945 -26.30 -8.09 -17.79
N ALA A 946 -25.12 -8.68 -17.93
CA ALA A 946 -23.86 -8.02 -17.58
C ALA A 946 -23.56 -6.83 -18.49
N GLU A 947 -23.90 -6.94 -19.78
CA GLU A 947 -23.86 -5.81 -20.72
C GLU A 947 -24.79 -4.67 -20.28
N ALA A 948 -26.04 -4.97 -19.91
CA ALA A 948 -26.99 -3.96 -19.45
C ALA A 948 -26.57 -3.31 -18.13
N GLU A 949 -26.07 -4.09 -17.17
CA GLU A 949 -25.53 -3.59 -15.89
C GLU A 949 -24.32 -2.68 -16.10
N TRP A 950 -23.43 -3.04 -17.03
CA TRP A 950 -22.27 -2.22 -17.36
C TRP A 950 -22.67 -0.89 -18.00
N VAL A 951 -23.61 -0.90 -18.95
CA VAL A 951 -24.17 0.31 -19.58
C VAL A 951 -24.79 1.22 -18.52
N ALA A 952 -25.63 0.67 -17.64
CA ALA A 952 -26.27 1.43 -16.56
C ALA A 952 -25.22 2.08 -15.63
N ARG A 953 -24.20 1.32 -15.24
CA ARG A 953 -23.11 1.84 -14.40
C ARG A 953 -22.36 2.99 -15.05
N ILE A 954 -22.06 2.90 -16.34
CA ILE A 954 -21.36 3.97 -17.05
C ILE A 954 -22.22 5.23 -17.11
N GLU A 955 -23.51 5.09 -17.42
CA GLU A 955 -24.44 6.21 -17.45
C GLU A 955 -24.58 6.84 -16.06
N ASP A 956 -24.69 6.03 -14.99
CA ASP A 956 -24.73 6.52 -13.61
C ASP A 956 -23.47 7.33 -13.28
N ILE A 957 -22.28 6.79 -13.57
CA ILE A 957 -21.01 7.48 -13.34
C ILE A 957 -20.92 8.77 -14.15
N ALA A 958 -21.29 8.74 -15.44
CA ALA A 958 -21.26 9.91 -16.30
C ALA A 958 -22.25 10.99 -15.82
N SER A 959 -23.43 10.60 -15.34
CA SER A 959 -24.49 11.52 -14.88
C SER A 959 -24.10 12.32 -13.63
N MET A 960 -23.15 11.81 -12.83
CA MET A 960 -22.61 12.50 -11.66
C MET A 960 -21.65 13.65 -12.04
N GLY A 961 -21.17 13.70 -13.29
CA GLY A 961 -20.19 14.69 -13.76
C GLY A 961 -20.81 15.83 -14.58
N LEU A 962 -20.14 16.98 -14.59
CA LEU A 962 -20.52 18.16 -15.38
C LEU A 962 -20.49 17.87 -16.90
N TRP A 963 -19.72 16.87 -17.34
CA TRP A 963 -19.57 16.50 -18.75
C TRP A 963 -20.86 15.99 -19.39
N TYR A 964 -21.77 15.41 -18.62
CA TYR A 964 -23.05 14.94 -19.13
C TYR A 964 -23.91 16.08 -19.71
N ARG A 965 -23.70 17.31 -19.23
CA ARG A 965 -24.36 18.52 -19.73
C ARG A 965 -23.75 19.00 -21.05
N ALA A 966 -22.52 18.58 -21.38
CA ALA A 966 -21.81 18.99 -22.59
C ALA A 966 -22.13 18.04 -23.76
N LYS A 967 -22.68 18.59 -24.85
CA LYS A 967 -22.91 17.86 -26.11
C LYS A 967 -21.58 17.59 -26.84
N SER A 968 -20.80 16.62 -26.35
CA SER A 968 -19.44 16.32 -26.82
C SER A 968 -19.33 15.00 -27.61
N SER A 969 -18.17 14.77 -28.23
CA SER A 969 -17.85 13.51 -28.90
C SER A 969 -17.74 12.31 -27.96
N TYR A 970 -17.49 12.54 -26.67
CA TYR A 970 -17.50 11.48 -25.65
C TYR A 970 -18.89 10.86 -25.44
N PHE A 971 -19.94 11.53 -25.92
CA PHE A 971 -21.30 11.02 -25.92
C PHE A 971 -21.85 10.75 -27.34
N GLY A 972 -21.02 10.91 -28.38
CA GLY A 972 -21.44 10.76 -29.77
C GLY A 972 -22.28 11.92 -30.34
N ALA A 973 -22.43 13.02 -29.61
CA ALA A 973 -23.31 14.15 -29.99
C ALA A 973 -22.85 14.91 -31.26
N ASN A 974 -21.60 14.71 -31.68
CA ASN A 974 -21.05 15.29 -32.90
C ASN A 974 -21.45 14.56 -34.19
N VAL A 975 -22.05 13.37 -34.08
CA VAL A 975 -22.50 12.56 -35.23
C VAL A 975 -24.00 12.76 -35.42
N PRO A 976 -24.44 13.33 -36.56
CA PRO A 976 -25.87 13.51 -36.84
C PRO A 976 -26.67 12.20 -36.73
N GLY A 977 -27.81 12.23 -36.03
CA GLY A 977 -28.70 11.08 -35.88
C GLY A 977 -28.21 9.99 -34.90
N LYS A 978 -26.99 10.10 -34.34
CA LYS A 978 -26.48 9.16 -33.35
C LYS A 978 -27.09 9.43 -31.97
N ARG A 979 -27.44 8.36 -31.24
CA ARG A 979 -27.93 8.47 -29.87
C ARG A 979 -26.83 9.04 -28.96
N VAL A 980 -27.20 10.02 -28.13
CA VAL A 980 -26.33 10.60 -27.11
C VAL A 980 -26.31 9.68 -25.89
N THR A 981 -25.18 9.05 -25.63
CA THR A 981 -24.95 8.06 -24.54
C THR A 981 -23.47 8.04 -24.20
N ALA A 982 -23.11 7.71 -22.97
CA ALA A 982 -21.72 7.68 -22.53
C ALA A 982 -20.90 6.61 -23.30
N LEU A 983 -19.93 7.07 -24.09
CA LEU A 983 -19.05 6.20 -24.88
C LEU A 983 -17.74 5.87 -24.14
N ASN A 984 -17.48 6.46 -22.96
CA ASN A 984 -16.29 6.22 -22.16
C ASN A 984 -16.64 5.96 -20.69
N PHE A 985 -15.85 5.13 -20.03
CA PHE A 985 -15.90 4.95 -18.59
C PHE A 985 -15.20 6.12 -17.88
N MET A 986 -15.97 6.95 -17.17
CA MET A 986 -15.48 8.18 -16.53
C MET A 986 -15.00 7.98 -15.07
N GLY A 987 -15.05 6.75 -14.55
CA GLY A 987 -14.64 6.45 -13.17
C GLY A 987 -13.12 6.38 -12.95
N GLY A 988 -12.33 6.64 -13.99
CA GLY A 988 -10.87 6.59 -13.95
C GLY A 988 -10.27 5.20 -14.10
N LEU A 989 -8.98 5.16 -14.44
CA LEU A 989 -8.22 3.94 -14.67
C LEU A 989 -8.15 3.01 -13.43
N PRO A 990 -7.97 3.51 -12.18
CA PRO A 990 -7.85 2.62 -11.01
C PRO A 990 -9.13 1.84 -10.73
N LEU A 991 -10.29 2.52 -10.73
CA LEU A 991 -11.58 1.87 -10.54
C LEU A 991 -11.89 0.91 -11.70
N TYR A 992 -11.58 1.29 -12.94
CA TYR A 992 -11.73 0.40 -14.08
C TYR A 992 -10.92 -0.89 -13.93
N MET A 993 -9.64 -0.77 -13.58
CA MET A 993 -8.75 -1.92 -13.37
C MET A 993 -9.24 -2.81 -12.23
N GLN A 994 -9.74 -2.22 -11.14
CA GLN A 994 -10.35 -2.94 -10.03
C GLN A 994 -11.54 -3.78 -10.52
N LEU A 995 -12.48 -3.18 -11.26
CA LEU A 995 -13.66 -3.88 -11.77
C LEU A 995 -13.31 -5.03 -12.73
N CYS A 996 -12.30 -4.85 -13.59
CA CYS A 996 -11.79 -5.92 -14.45
C CYS A 996 -11.15 -7.06 -13.64
N ARG A 997 -10.41 -6.75 -12.57
CA ARG A 997 -9.82 -7.75 -11.67
C ARG A 997 -10.87 -8.51 -10.89
N GLU A 998 -11.87 -7.82 -10.34
CA GLU A 998 -13.01 -8.43 -9.64
C GLU A 998 -13.75 -9.43 -10.53
N SER A 999 -13.98 -9.09 -11.81
CA SER A 999 -14.52 -10.04 -12.78
C SER A 999 -13.62 -11.27 -12.90
N ALA A 1000 -12.31 -11.10 -13.13
CA ALA A 1000 -11.36 -12.21 -13.29
C ALA A 1000 -11.23 -13.09 -12.04
N GLU A 1001 -11.11 -12.50 -10.85
CA GLU A 1001 -11.03 -13.19 -9.55
C GLU A 1001 -12.32 -13.96 -9.24
N GLY A 1002 -13.47 -13.43 -9.66
CA GLY A 1002 -14.77 -14.09 -9.64
C GLY A 1002 -14.97 -15.15 -10.74
N GLY A 1003 -13.89 -15.61 -11.38
CA GLY A 1003 -13.96 -16.60 -12.48
C GLY A 1003 -14.51 -16.02 -13.78
N TYR A 1004 -14.18 -14.76 -14.08
CA TYR A 1004 -14.70 -13.97 -15.20
C TYR A 1004 -16.23 -13.79 -15.13
N THR A 1005 -16.72 -13.33 -13.97
CA THR A 1005 -18.14 -13.03 -13.75
C THR A 1005 -18.67 -12.11 -14.85
N GLY A 1006 -19.92 -12.31 -15.29
CA GLY A 1006 -20.54 -11.58 -16.41
C GLY A 1006 -20.22 -12.15 -17.80
N LEU A 1007 -19.30 -13.11 -17.88
CA LEU A 1007 -19.02 -13.87 -19.11
C LEU A 1007 -19.55 -15.30 -18.99
N THR A 1008 -19.99 -15.85 -20.11
CA THR A 1008 -20.36 -17.26 -20.24
C THR A 1008 -19.31 -18.01 -21.03
N PHE A 1009 -19.01 -19.23 -20.59
CA PHE A 1009 -18.02 -20.10 -21.21
C PHE A 1009 -18.67 -21.42 -21.59
N THR A 1010 -18.48 -21.86 -22.84
CA THR A 1010 -18.95 -23.17 -23.28
C THR A 1010 -17.80 -24.04 -23.77
N LYS A 1011 -17.98 -25.36 -23.60
CA LYS A 1011 -17.09 -26.40 -24.14
C LYS A 1011 -17.78 -26.97 -25.36
N LYS A 1012 -17.03 -27.21 -26.43
CA LYS A 1012 -17.53 -27.99 -27.56
C LYS A 1012 -17.92 -29.39 -27.08
N VAL A 1013 -19.21 -29.72 -27.14
CA VAL A 1013 -19.69 -31.08 -26.83
C VAL A 1013 -19.16 -32.00 -27.93
N ALA A 1014 -18.43 -33.04 -27.54
CA ALA A 1014 -18.06 -34.11 -28.45
C ALA A 1014 -19.29 -34.98 -28.71
N SER A 1015 -20.21 -34.55 -29.58
CA SER A 1015 -21.32 -35.38 -30.03
C SER A 1015 -21.11 -35.83 -31.48
N GLN A 1016 -20.84 -37.13 -31.61
CA GLN A 1016 -21.34 -38.02 -32.67
C GLN A 1016 -21.26 -37.50 -34.11
N LEU A 1017 -20.11 -37.71 -34.74
CA LEU A 1017 -20.04 -37.96 -36.18
C LEU A 1017 -19.37 -39.32 -36.37
N HIS A 1018 -20.19 -40.38 -36.36
CA HIS A 1018 -20.17 -41.49 -37.31
C HIS A 1018 -21.04 -42.65 -36.82
N THR A 1019 -22.33 -42.53 -37.10
CA THR A 1019 -23.15 -43.67 -37.54
C THR A 1019 -23.94 -43.23 -38.77
N VAL A 1020 -23.82 -44.04 -39.83
CA VAL A 1020 -24.66 -44.15 -41.04
C VAL A 1020 -24.39 -43.16 -42.19
N SER A 1021 -23.68 -43.61 -43.23
CA SER A 1021 -24.36 -44.13 -44.43
C SER A 1021 -23.53 -45.20 -45.13
N ALA A 1022 -24.27 -46.20 -45.65
CA ALA A 1022 -23.88 -47.07 -46.74
C ALA A 1022 -23.74 -46.30 -48.07
#